data_AF-A0AAU6BU90-F1
#
_entry.id   AF-A0AAU6BU90-F1
#
_cell.length_a   1.000
_cell.length_b   1.000
_cell.length_c   1.000
_cell.angle_alpha   90.00
_cell.angle_beta   90.00
_cell.angle_gamma   90.00
#
_symmetry.space_group_name_H-M   'P 1'
#
loop_
_entity.id
_entity.type
_entity.pdbx_description
1 polymer ?
#
loop_
_entity_poly.entity_id
_entity_poly.type
_entity_poly.pdbx_seq_one_letter_code
_entity_poly.pdbx_strand_id
1 'polypeptide(L)'
;MPRTALLVSTALCAALLTPAAVTQASAAADPAPTPVDRFEGEVPFASQPAEGIFTWGGDTDDPPQLALAARPDAPEGEHVLSGTYDISGYGGFTHDFAATEPAHDWSAHQGIRFWWDGQNTGKSNNFEIKDGGTNGEASELWTTSFTDDFTGWKQIEIPFTNFVYRTDYQPVGGIDHVLGLTQMWGYAVTLPVGVHGQFAMDDVELYGKADQSLRASVTTDSAVYPVKEGGTATVKVTVATTGAVPLDDPVTVAYASDGGTATSGKDYTPVSGTLTFPAGTASGTTRTVKVRTLKDKSAENAETIPLKLTVTGAKAPTETPQVVVDAHGLPYLDSKLPIKKRVADLVKRMSPAEKAGQMTQAERGGVGTGADVATYDLGSLLSGGGSTPTPNTAAAWAKMIDSFQLRAQATRFQIPLIYGVDAVHGHNNLAGATIMPHNIGIGATRDPQLAQKTGSVTASEVRSTGVPWDFAPCLCVTRDERWGRSYESFGEDPALVQSMETVIQGLQGAANGKQLKDDDKVLATAKHFVGDGGTAYGSSTTGTYTIDQGVTTVTRQQLEAIHLAPYQTAVDRGIGTVMPSYSSLDIVGDGLGPVKMHARADMINGVLKNRMGFDGFVISDWNAIDQLPGDYAAHVDTAVNAGVDMMMVPYSYKDFSSTLIAEVKAGHVTAKRIDDAVSRILTQKFKLGLFEKPYADTSNAAQIGSTSHRAVARQAAAESQVLLKNAGGVLPLKKNQKVYVAGSNADDLGNQTGGWTITWQGASGTNTTGTTILQGMKNAGGNVTYSKDASAATSGYDVGVVVVGETPYAEGIGDVGNGNDLTLTPADQAAVDKVCAAMKCAVLIVSGRPQLIGDQLPKIDALVASWLPGTEGDGVADVLYGKRSFTGQLPVTWPKSEAQLPINVGDTSYDPQFPYGWGLTTVTKAPTGGAATLKALEAAAGKARSAETGKALVTKARLLVQQKVGQNITAAVSKPFADADHLLLTGKYAAAVKKLEEAYRAA
;
A
#
# COMPACT_ATOMS: atom_id res chain seq x y z
N MET A 1 -69.03 -68.46 2.26
CA MET A 1 -69.49 -69.08 3.52
C MET A 1 -69.09 -68.17 4.66
N PRO A 2 -69.91 -68.05 5.70
CA PRO A 2 -71.02 -67.11 5.84
C PRO A 2 -70.61 -65.95 6.78
N ARG A 3 -71.03 -64.69 6.59
CA ARG A 3 -72.34 -64.08 6.89
C ARG A 3 -72.09 -62.99 7.95
N THR A 4 -72.25 -61.72 7.56
CA THR A 4 -73.44 -60.88 7.89
C THR A 4 -73.64 -60.75 9.39
N ALA A 5 -73.54 -59.56 10.00
CA ALA A 5 -74.31 -58.33 9.72
C ALA A 5 -74.89 -57.90 11.08
N LEU A 6 -75.33 -56.68 11.36
CA LEU A 6 -75.78 -55.58 10.55
C LEU A 6 -76.04 -54.43 11.55
N LEU A 7 -75.95 -53.17 11.11
CA LEU A 7 -77.00 -52.11 11.17
C LEU A 7 -76.42 -50.92 11.96
N VAL A 8 -76.47 -49.65 11.52
CA VAL A 8 -77.34 -48.95 10.55
C VAL A 8 -76.65 -47.62 10.20
N SER A 9 -76.36 -47.40 8.91
CA SER A 9 -76.94 -46.36 8.00
C SER A 9 -76.28 -44.98 8.11
N THR A 10 -75.53 -44.49 7.09
CA THR A 10 -75.98 -43.79 5.85
C THR A 10 -76.87 -42.57 6.14
N ALA A 11 -76.70 -41.36 5.60
CA ALA A 11 -75.78 -40.76 4.64
C ALA A 11 -76.07 -39.24 4.55
N LEU A 12 -75.07 -38.50 4.05
CA LEU A 12 -75.18 -37.44 3.02
C LEU A 12 -75.39 -35.95 3.38
N CYS A 13 -74.45 -35.16 2.84
CA CYS A 13 -74.47 -33.79 2.35
C CYS A 13 -74.54 -32.57 3.30
N ALA A 14 -73.39 -31.87 3.27
CA ALA A 14 -73.21 -30.43 3.04
C ALA A 14 -73.29 -29.45 4.23
N ALA A 15 -72.10 -28.85 4.41
CA ALA A 15 -71.84 -27.44 4.73
C ALA A 15 -71.64 -27.04 6.20
N LEU A 16 -70.49 -26.39 6.38
CA LEU A 16 -70.15 -25.33 7.34
C LEU A 16 -69.52 -25.72 8.69
N LEU A 17 -68.26 -25.27 8.82
CA LEU A 17 -67.57 -24.80 10.02
C LEU A 17 -67.23 -25.86 11.09
N THR A 18 -65.95 -26.24 11.16
CA THR A 18 -65.15 -26.26 12.41
C THR A 18 -63.66 -26.40 12.08
N PRO A 19 -62.76 -25.84 12.91
CA PRO A 19 -61.41 -25.45 12.50
C PRO A 19 -60.43 -26.61 12.54
N ALA A 20 -59.44 -26.53 11.66
CA ALA A 20 -58.21 -27.31 11.74
C ALA A 20 -57.60 -27.18 13.14
N ALA A 21 -57.28 -28.33 13.75
CA ALA A 21 -56.39 -28.40 14.88
C ALA A 21 -55.00 -27.94 14.42
N VAL A 22 -54.78 -26.63 14.48
CA VAL A 22 -53.46 -26.03 14.53
C VAL A 22 -52.86 -26.52 15.84
N THR A 23 -51.90 -27.42 15.77
CA THR A 23 -50.94 -27.59 16.87
C THR A 23 -50.18 -26.27 16.96
N GLN A 24 -50.69 -25.35 17.78
CA GLN A 24 -49.89 -24.23 18.28
C GLN A 24 -48.71 -24.87 19.00
N ALA A 25 -47.55 -24.86 18.37
CA ALA A 25 -46.31 -24.82 19.13
C ALA A 25 -46.48 -23.63 20.08
N SER A 26 -46.52 -23.89 21.39
CA SER A 26 -46.50 -22.82 22.37
C SER A 26 -45.29 -21.97 22.05
N ALA A 27 -45.48 -20.68 21.74
CA ALA A 27 -44.40 -19.73 21.84
C ALA A 27 -43.82 -19.91 23.25
N ALA A 28 -42.56 -20.33 23.33
CA ALA A 28 -41.86 -20.31 24.60
C ALA A 28 -41.97 -18.86 25.13
N ALA A 29 -42.44 -18.69 26.36
CA ALA A 29 -42.51 -17.36 26.96
C ALA A 29 -41.12 -16.71 26.89
N ASP A 30 -41.06 -15.41 26.64
CA ASP A 30 -39.79 -14.68 26.64
C ASP A 30 -39.05 -14.92 27.97
N PRO A 31 -37.71 -15.05 27.93
CA PRO A 31 -36.93 -15.17 29.15
C PRO A 31 -37.17 -13.96 30.05
N ALA A 32 -37.08 -14.18 31.36
CA ALA A 32 -37.14 -13.08 32.32
C ALA A 32 -36.01 -12.06 32.00
N PRO A 33 -36.29 -10.75 32.10
CA PRO A 33 -35.28 -9.72 31.89
C PRO A 33 -34.06 -9.92 32.79
N THR A 34 -32.89 -9.55 32.28
CA THR A 34 -31.62 -9.65 33.01
C THR A 34 -31.11 -8.25 33.33
N PRO A 35 -31.01 -7.86 34.62
CA PRO A 35 -30.52 -6.54 35.00
C PRO A 35 -29.08 -6.31 34.56
N VAL A 36 -28.82 -5.12 34.02
CA VAL A 36 -27.50 -4.56 33.72
C VAL A 36 -27.15 -3.51 34.78
N ASP A 37 -28.07 -2.60 35.10
CA ASP A 37 -27.94 -1.65 36.20
C ASP A 37 -29.32 -1.28 36.73
N ARG A 38 -29.47 -1.24 38.05
CA ARG A 38 -30.72 -0.89 38.74
C ARG A 38 -30.69 0.51 39.35
N PHE A 39 -29.51 1.13 39.41
CA PHE A 39 -29.31 2.43 40.04
C PHE A 39 -29.71 2.51 41.53
N GLU A 40 -29.63 1.39 42.25
CA GLU A 40 -29.86 1.30 43.71
C GLU A 40 -28.57 1.40 44.54
N GLY A 41 -27.46 1.75 43.88
CA GLY A 41 -26.14 1.92 44.49
C GLY A 41 -25.23 0.70 44.38
N GLU A 42 -25.58 -0.29 43.55
CA GLU A 42 -24.72 -1.43 43.25
C GLU A 42 -23.50 -1.02 42.40
N VAL A 43 -23.72 -0.13 41.43
CA VAL A 43 -22.69 0.39 40.53
C VAL A 43 -22.19 1.75 41.03
N PRO A 44 -20.88 1.91 41.34
CA PRO A 44 -20.36 3.17 41.85
C PRO A 44 -20.14 4.21 40.74
N PHE A 45 -20.05 5.49 41.12
CA PHE A 45 -19.50 6.52 40.23
C PHE A 45 -17.97 6.39 40.17
N ALA A 46 -17.47 5.64 39.19
CA ALA A 46 -16.06 5.33 38.99
C ALA A 46 -15.74 5.20 37.49
N SER A 47 -14.48 5.41 37.12
CA SER A 47 -13.95 5.16 35.76
C SER A 47 -13.18 3.83 35.71
N GLN A 48 -12.87 3.37 34.48
CA GLN A 48 -11.98 2.23 34.26
C GLN A 48 -10.66 2.37 35.07
N PRO A 49 -10.06 1.26 35.54
CA PRO A 49 -10.36 -0.14 35.22
C PRO A 49 -11.48 -0.79 36.05
N ALA A 50 -12.08 -0.05 37.00
CA ALA A 50 -13.20 -0.56 37.80
C ALA A 50 -14.52 -0.49 37.03
N GLU A 51 -15.49 -1.31 37.45
CA GLU A 51 -16.89 -1.13 37.04
C GLU A 51 -17.41 0.20 37.59
N GLY A 52 -18.12 0.96 36.77
CA GLY A 52 -18.69 2.22 37.24
C GLY A 52 -19.35 3.09 36.19
N ILE A 53 -20.03 4.12 36.70
CA ILE A 53 -20.66 5.19 35.92
C ILE A 53 -19.77 6.44 35.96
N PHE A 54 -19.46 7.00 34.80
CA PHE A 54 -18.70 8.25 34.71
C PHE A 54 -19.13 9.11 33.52
N THR A 55 -18.78 10.39 33.58
CA THR A 55 -19.24 11.42 32.63
C THR A 55 -18.11 11.91 31.75
N TRP A 56 -18.45 12.42 30.57
CA TRP A 56 -17.51 12.93 29.58
C TRP A 56 -18.14 14.08 28.78
N GLY A 57 -17.30 14.93 28.21
CA GLY A 57 -17.71 16.13 27.49
C GLY A 57 -16.59 16.74 26.64
N GLY A 58 -16.94 17.63 25.70
CA GLY A 58 -16.01 18.32 24.82
C GLY A 58 -15.22 19.45 25.50
N ASP A 59 -15.74 19.98 26.60
CA ASP A 59 -15.09 20.95 27.47
C ASP A 59 -15.41 20.70 28.95
N THR A 60 -15.16 21.68 29.82
CA THR A 60 -15.36 21.55 31.27
C THR A 60 -16.81 21.64 31.71
N ASP A 61 -17.70 22.19 30.88
CA ASP A 61 -19.11 22.41 31.20
C ASP A 61 -20.01 21.32 30.59
N ASP A 62 -19.53 20.64 29.54
CA ASP A 62 -20.23 19.56 28.83
C ASP A 62 -20.46 18.25 29.63
N PRO A 63 -19.64 17.81 30.61
CA PRO A 63 -19.96 16.58 31.35
C PRO A 63 -21.20 16.76 32.24
N PRO A 64 -22.25 15.90 32.13
CA PRO A 64 -23.43 16.01 32.97
C PRO A 64 -23.06 15.82 34.46
N GLN A 65 -23.87 16.40 35.34
CA GLN A 65 -23.80 16.12 36.78
C GLN A 65 -24.75 14.97 37.09
N LEU A 66 -24.24 13.88 37.67
CA LEU A 66 -25.03 12.69 37.98
C LEU A 66 -25.21 12.49 39.48
N ALA A 67 -26.36 11.95 39.87
CA ALA A 67 -26.63 11.50 41.23
C ALA A 67 -27.63 10.33 41.24
N LEU A 68 -27.41 9.38 42.14
CA LEU A 68 -28.44 8.43 42.54
C LEU A 68 -29.37 9.13 43.53
N ALA A 69 -30.64 9.24 43.17
CA ALA A 69 -31.61 10.02 43.94
C ALA A 69 -32.84 9.18 44.26
N ALA A 70 -33.27 9.20 45.53
CA ALA A 70 -34.50 8.55 45.94
C ALA A 70 -35.71 9.24 45.29
N ARG A 71 -36.59 8.47 44.66
CA ARG A 71 -37.72 9.01 43.90
C ARG A 71 -39.01 8.22 44.16
N PRO A 72 -40.06 8.82 44.75
CA PRO A 72 -41.28 8.08 45.13
C PRO A 72 -42.08 7.50 43.96
N ASP A 73 -41.90 8.03 42.75
CA ASP A 73 -42.52 7.58 41.52
C ASP A 73 -41.55 6.78 40.63
N ALA A 74 -40.43 6.28 41.17
CA ALA A 74 -39.53 5.38 40.46
C ALA A 74 -40.29 4.14 39.93
N PRO A 75 -40.12 3.77 38.65
CA PRO A 75 -40.76 2.59 38.08
C PRO A 75 -40.36 1.29 38.78
N GLU A 76 -39.09 1.17 39.18
CA GLU A 76 -38.56 0.05 39.95
C GLU A 76 -37.70 0.58 41.11
N GLY A 77 -37.61 -0.18 42.21
CA GLY A 77 -36.72 0.17 43.33
C GLY A 77 -37.09 1.45 44.11
N GLU A 78 -36.10 2.06 44.76
CA GLU A 78 -36.20 3.27 45.58
C GLU A 78 -35.43 4.47 44.99
N HIS A 79 -34.40 4.24 44.16
CA HIS A 79 -33.50 5.25 43.60
C HIS A 79 -33.48 5.20 42.08
N VAL A 80 -33.16 6.34 41.46
CA VAL A 80 -32.95 6.43 40.00
C VAL A 80 -31.65 7.17 39.71
N LEU A 81 -31.07 6.94 38.53
CA LEU A 81 -29.99 7.77 38.02
C LEU A 81 -30.58 9.08 37.51
N SER A 82 -30.30 10.17 38.21
CA SER A 82 -30.69 11.53 37.82
C SER A 82 -29.50 12.32 37.32
N GLY A 83 -29.72 13.22 36.36
CA GLY A 83 -28.67 14.12 35.93
C GLY A 83 -29.14 15.44 35.34
N THR A 84 -28.25 16.44 35.37
CA THR A 84 -28.44 17.74 34.72
C THR A 84 -27.35 17.96 33.69
N TYR A 85 -27.67 18.58 32.55
CA TYR A 85 -26.73 18.78 31.45
C TYR A 85 -26.92 20.14 30.76
N ASP A 86 -25.81 20.69 30.25
CA ASP A 86 -25.77 21.87 29.37
C ASP A 86 -24.69 21.64 28.30
N ILE A 87 -24.99 20.82 27.29
CA ILE A 87 -23.98 20.36 26.32
C ILE A 87 -23.83 21.38 25.20
N SER A 88 -22.64 21.95 25.03
CA SER A 88 -22.29 22.88 23.98
C SER A 88 -21.80 22.19 22.70
N GLY A 89 -21.04 21.09 22.82
CA GLY A 89 -20.43 20.37 21.70
C GLY A 89 -20.78 18.88 21.68
N TYR A 90 -20.30 18.12 22.66
CA TYR A 90 -20.67 16.71 22.86
C TYR A 90 -20.49 16.36 24.33
N GLY A 91 -21.36 15.51 24.88
CA GLY A 91 -21.24 15.11 26.27
C GLY A 91 -22.31 14.10 26.68
N GLY A 92 -22.04 13.41 27.77
CA GLY A 92 -22.84 12.27 28.17
C GLY A 92 -22.24 11.49 29.33
N PHE A 93 -22.75 10.29 29.52
CA PHE A 93 -22.25 9.39 30.53
C PHE A 93 -22.18 7.96 30.02
N THR A 94 -21.41 7.16 30.74
CA THR A 94 -21.13 5.77 30.41
C THR A 94 -21.28 4.94 31.66
N HIS A 95 -21.82 3.73 31.50
CA HIS A 95 -21.66 2.64 32.44
C HIS A 95 -20.75 1.59 31.77
N ASP A 96 -19.59 1.36 32.37
CA ASP A 96 -18.62 0.36 31.95
C ASP A 96 -18.49 -0.78 32.96
N PHE A 97 -18.38 -2.02 32.47
CA PHE A 97 -17.95 -3.17 33.27
C PHE A 97 -16.45 -3.10 33.58
N ALA A 98 -16.03 -3.75 34.66
CA ALA A 98 -14.64 -3.78 35.09
C ALA A 98 -13.73 -4.43 34.04
N ALA A 99 -12.68 -3.71 33.60
CA ALA A 99 -11.68 -4.24 32.64
C ALA A 99 -10.92 -5.47 33.14
N THR A 100 -10.97 -5.76 34.44
CA THR A 100 -10.33 -6.93 35.05
C THR A 100 -11.18 -8.19 35.06
N GLU A 101 -12.47 -8.08 34.71
CA GLU A 101 -13.40 -9.21 34.68
C GLU A 101 -13.66 -9.66 33.22
N PRO A 102 -14.16 -10.90 33.01
CA PRO A 102 -14.55 -11.35 31.68
C PRO A 102 -15.66 -10.47 31.07
N ALA A 103 -15.60 -10.29 29.75
CA ALA A 103 -16.69 -9.64 29.01
C ALA A 103 -18.03 -10.38 29.19
N HIS A 104 -19.12 -9.64 29.10
CA HIS A 104 -20.48 -10.19 29.27
C HIS A 104 -21.06 -10.70 27.95
N ASP A 105 -21.91 -11.72 28.04
CA ASP A 105 -22.62 -12.29 26.89
C ASP A 105 -24.09 -11.87 26.93
N TRP A 106 -24.47 -11.01 25.99
CA TRP A 106 -25.84 -10.52 25.79
C TRP A 106 -26.53 -11.20 24.59
N SER A 107 -25.87 -12.17 23.95
CA SER A 107 -26.33 -12.80 22.70
C SER A 107 -27.60 -13.63 22.83
N ALA A 108 -28.04 -13.92 24.06
CA ALA A 108 -29.27 -14.64 24.35
C ALA A 108 -30.53 -13.75 24.36
N HIS A 109 -30.36 -12.43 24.28
CA HIS A 109 -31.43 -11.44 24.46
C HIS A 109 -31.78 -10.70 23.16
N GLN A 110 -33.02 -10.25 23.04
CA GLN A 110 -33.52 -9.51 21.88
C GLN A 110 -32.94 -8.09 21.80
N GLY A 111 -32.74 -7.48 22.97
CA GLY A 111 -32.31 -6.10 23.05
C GLY A 111 -32.11 -5.63 24.49
N ILE A 112 -31.89 -4.33 24.63
CA ILE A 112 -31.75 -3.63 25.89
C ILE A 112 -32.95 -2.70 26.08
N ARG A 113 -33.40 -2.56 27.32
CA ARG A 113 -34.48 -1.64 27.69
C ARG A 113 -34.17 -0.94 28.99
N PHE A 114 -34.79 0.21 29.19
CA PHE A 114 -34.64 1.00 30.40
C PHE A 114 -35.82 1.95 30.54
N TRP A 115 -36.09 2.42 31.75
CA TRP A 115 -37.04 3.50 31.97
C TRP A 115 -36.37 4.84 31.79
N TRP A 116 -37.07 5.75 31.11
CA TRP A 116 -36.66 7.13 30.92
C TRP A 116 -37.79 8.06 31.35
N ASP A 117 -37.49 9.05 32.17
CA ASP A 117 -38.44 10.10 32.56
C ASP A 117 -38.42 11.22 31.53
N GLY A 118 -39.39 11.18 30.62
CA GLY A 118 -39.48 12.12 29.51
C GLY A 118 -39.86 13.52 29.96
N GLN A 119 -39.26 14.52 29.33
CA GLN A 119 -39.56 15.94 29.53
C GLN A 119 -40.21 16.56 28.28
N ASN A 120 -40.48 15.74 27.25
CA ASN A 120 -41.06 16.14 25.97
C ASN A 120 -40.26 17.26 25.29
N THR A 121 -38.93 17.15 25.33
CA THR A 121 -38.01 18.14 24.76
C THR A 121 -38.02 18.14 23.23
N GLY A 122 -38.53 17.08 22.59
CA GLY A 122 -38.46 16.86 21.15
C GLY A 122 -37.05 16.61 20.64
N LYS A 123 -36.08 16.36 21.53
CA LYS A 123 -34.68 16.11 21.20
C LYS A 123 -34.40 14.61 21.18
N SER A 124 -33.40 14.24 20.37
CA SER A 124 -32.91 12.87 20.27
C SER A 124 -31.79 12.65 21.27
N ASN A 125 -31.90 11.59 22.07
CA ASN A 125 -30.82 11.08 22.91
C ASN A 125 -30.20 9.88 22.19
N ASN A 126 -28.87 9.84 22.09
CA ASN A 126 -28.21 8.67 21.51
C ASN A 126 -27.90 7.66 22.62
N PHE A 127 -28.15 6.39 22.33
CA PHE A 127 -27.84 5.27 23.20
C PHE A 127 -26.84 4.38 22.49
N GLU A 128 -25.79 3.99 23.20
CA GLU A 128 -24.65 3.27 22.64
C GLU A 128 -24.39 1.99 23.44
N ILE A 129 -23.94 0.94 22.77
CA ILE A 129 -23.45 -0.29 23.40
C ILE A 129 -22.01 -0.55 22.97
N LYS A 130 -21.26 -1.22 23.85
CA LYS A 130 -19.82 -1.45 23.72
C LYS A 130 -19.55 -2.94 23.52
N ASP A 131 -19.15 -3.34 22.32
CA ASP A 131 -18.94 -4.74 21.93
C ASP A 131 -17.51 -4.97 21.41
N GLY A 132 -16.93 -6.11 21.76
CA GLY A 132 -15.54 -6.44 21.44
C GLY A 132 -14.53 -5.62 22.24
N GLY A 133 -13.26 -5.61 21.86
CA GLY A 133 -12.21 -4.93 22.62
C GLY A 133 -11.78 -5.69 23.88
N THR A 134 -10.77 -5.15 24.55
CA THR A 134 -10.28 -5.67 25.83
C THR A 134 -11.00 -5.10 27.04
N ASN A 135 -11.78 -4.03 26.87
CA ASN A 135 -12.57 -3.33 27.89
C ASN A 135 -13.47 -2.26 27.21
N GLY A 136 -14.28 -1.55 27.99
CA GLY A 136 -15.22 -0.52 27.52
C GLY A 136 -14.59 0.71 26.88
N GLU A 137 -13.30 1.00 27.14
CA GLU A 137 -12.56 2.09 26.48
C GLU A 137 -11.89 1.66 25.17
N ALA A 138 -11.85 0.35 24.89
CA ALA A 138 -11.26 -0.23 23.67
C ALA A 138 -12.29 -1.00 22.82
N SER A 139 -13.58 -0.93 23.18
CA SER A 139 -14.68 -1.61 22.49
C SER A 139 -15.12 -0.87 21.23
N GLU A 140 -15.68 -1.59 20.26
CA GLU A 140 -16.41 -0.96 19.16
C GLU A 140 -17.71 -0.34 19.70
N LEU A 141 -17.99 0.88 19.28
CA LEU A 141 -19.22 1.58 19.63
C LEU A 141 -20.30 1.33 18.58
N TRP A 142 -21.45 0.89 19.06
CA TRP A 142 -22.66 0.73 18.26
C TRP A 142 -23.71 1.69 18.78
N THR A 143 -24.31 2.47 17.91
CA THR A 143 -25.16 3.60 18.28
C THR A 143 -26.56 3.48 17.68
N THR A 144 -27.53 4.03 18.39
CA THR A 144 -28.91 4.26 17.95
C THR A 144 -29.44 5.48 18.72
N SER A 145 -30.68 5.87 18.47
CA SER A 145 -31.27 6.98 19.20
C SER A 145 -32.76 6.79 19.48
N PHE A 146 -33.25 7.50 20.49
CA PHE A 146 -34.67 7.65 20.77
C PHE A 146 -34.99 9.12 20.99
N THR A 147 -36.22 9.51 20.64
CA THR A 147 -36.70 10.88 20.84
C THR A 147 -37.47 10.99 22.14
N ASP A 148 -37.16 12.02 22.93
CA ASP A 148 -37.94 12.41 24.10
C ASP A 148 -39.15 13.26 23.68
N ASP A 149 -40.22 12.59 23.27
CA ASP A 149 -41.49 13.17 22.79
C ASP A 149 -42.68 12.90 23.74
N PHE A 150 -42.40 12.60 25.00
CA PHE A 150 -43.37 12.22 26.01
C PHE A 150 -43.04 12.83 27.37
N THR A 151 -44.00 12.87 28.29
CA THR A 151 -43.80 13.38 29.65
C THR A 151 -44.04 12.28 30.66
N GLY A 152 -43.13 12.14 31.63
CA GLY A 152 -43.17 11.10 32.65
C GLY A 152 -42.44 9.82 32.21
N TRP A 153 -42.46 8.80 33.08
CA TRP A 153 -41.79 7.53 32.83
C TRP A 153 -42.34 6.77 31.64
N LYS A 154 -41.44 6.35 30.75
CA LYS A 154 -41.69 5.42 29.65
C LYS A 154 -40.55 4.43 29.55
N GLN A 155 -40.88 3.16 29.36
CA GLN A 155 -39.90 2.14 29.07
C GLN A 155 -39.48 2.26 27.60
N ILE A 156 -38.20 2.52 27.39
CA ILE A 156 -37.56 2.54 26.08
C ILE A 156 -37.06 1.12 25.82
N GLU A 157 -37.60 0.47 24.80
CA GLU A 157 -37.15 -0.86 24.37
C GLU A 157 -36.39 -0.74 23.04
N ILE A 158 -35.12 -1.16 23.04
CA ILE A 158 -34.23 -1.04 21.89
C ILE A 158 -33.74 -2.44 21.50
N PRO A 159 -34.30 -3.04 20.43
CA PRO A 159 -33.76 -4.27 19.85
C PRO A 159 -32.31 -4.09 19.43
N PHE A 160 -31.46 -5.09 19.65
CA PHE A 160 -30.05 -5.03 19.22
C PHE A 160 -29.91 -4.86 17.70
N THR A 161 -30.90 -5.28 16.92
CA THR A 161 -30.96 -5.09 15.46
C THR A 161 -31.06 -3.63 15.02
N ASN A 162 -31.40 -2.71 15.93
CA ASN A 162 -31.51 -1.28 15.63
C ASN A 162 -30.17 -0.54 15.78
N PHE A 163 -29.17 -1.17 16.40
CA PHE A 163 -27.86 -0.57 16.56
C PHE A 163 -27.06 -0.65 15.26
N VAL A 164 -26.40 0.46 14.92
CA VAL A 164 -25.50 0.54 13.76
C VAL A 164 -24.09 0.88 14.23
N TYR A 165 -23.09 0.42 13.48
CA TYR A 165 -21.70 0.75 13.77
C TYR A 165 -21.52 2.27 13.75
N ARG A 166 -20.96 2.84 14.82
CA ARG A 166 -20.75 4.29 14.92
C ARG A 166 -19.62 4.71 13.99
N THR A 167 -19.90 5.53 12.98
CA THR A 167 -18.91 5.88 11.94
C THR A 167 -18.18 7.20 12.18
N ASP A 168 -18.72 8.08 13.01
CA ASP A 168 -18.13 9.38 13.35
C ASP A 168 -17.01 9.27 14.38
N TYR A 169 -17.06 8.28 15.27
CA TYR A 169 -16.05 8.06 16.30
C TYR A 169 -16.00 6.60 16.74
N GLN A 170 -14.78 6.07 16.90
CA GLN A 170 -14.47 4.75 17.44
C GLN A 170 -13.20 4.82 18.31
N PRO A 171 -13.14 4.11 19.44
CA PRO A 171 -11.91 3.95 20.19
C PRO A 171 -10.81 3.21 19.39
N VAL A 172 -9.54 3.43 19.74
CA VAL A 172 -8.39 2.81 19.05
C VAL A 172 -8.36 1.31 19.34
N GLY A 173 -8.81 0.49 18.39
CA GLY A 173 -8.80 -0.97 18.58
C GLY A 173 -9.85 -1.77 17.80
N GLY A 174 -10.58 -1.19 16.84
CA GLY A 174 -11.62 -1.88 16.06
C GLY A 174 -11.18 -3.27 15.58
N ILE A 175 -12.02 -4.27 15.84
CA ILE A 175 -11.65 -5.69 15.78
C ILE A 175 -12.21 -6.34 14.52
N ASP A 176 -13.48 -6.10 14.17
CA ASP A 176 -14.11 -6.76 13.03
C ASP A 176 -15.36 -6.08 12.44
N HIS A 177 -15.89 -5.00 13.02
CA HIS A 177 -17.14 -4.33 12.61
C HIS A 177 -18.37 -5.27 12.65
N VAL A 178 -18.38 -6.23 13.56
CA VAL A 178 -19.47 -7.19 13.77
C VAL A 178 -20.06 -6.99 15.16
N LEU A 179 -21.36 -6.75 15.25
CA LEU A 179 -22.07 -6.75 16.53
C LEU A 179 -22.27 -8.20 16.99
N GLY A 180 -21.31 -8.71 17.75
CA GLY A 180 -21.26 -10.09 18.22
C GLY A 180 -22.13 -10.36 19.44
N LEU A 181 -22.29 -9.36 20.32
CA LEU A 181 -23.03 -9.43 21.59
C LEU A 181 -22.45 -10.42 22.62
N THR A 182 -21.35 -11.10 22.31
CA THR A 182 -20.72 -12.09 23.19
C THR A 182 -19.57 -11.51 24.01
N GLN A 183 -19.14 -10.28 23.72
CA GLN A 183 -18.06 -9.59 24.41
C GLN A 183 -18.47 -8.15 24.76
N MET A 184 -19.51 -8.03 25.56
CA MET A 184 -20.09 -6.74 25.95
C MET A 184 -19.39 -6.13 27.17
N TRP A 185 -19.15 -4.83 27.09
CA TRP A 185 -18.42 -4.06 28.11
C TRP A 185 -19.19 -2.90 28.74
N GLY A 186 -20.43 -2.67 28.32
CA GLY A 186 -21.30 -1.64 28.90
C GLY A 186 -22.09 -0.86 27.87
N TYR A 187 -22.61 0.30 28.28
CA TYR A 187 -23.40 1.22 27.44
C TYR A 187 -23.05 2.68 27.72
N ALA A 188 -23.45 3.57 26.81
CA ALA A 188 -23.32 5.00 26.99
C ALA A 188 -24.55 5.76 26.50
N VAL A 189 -24.80 6.93 27.08
CA VAL A 189 -25.86 7.85 26.66
C VAL A 189 -25.22 9.18 26.30
N THR A 190 -25.40 9.61 25.05
CA THR A 190 -25.02 10.95 24.60
C THR A 190 -26.23 11.87 24.69
N LEU A 191 -26.06 12.97 25.42
CA LEU A 191 -27.12 13.94 25.67
C LEU A 191 -27.16 15.02 24.57
N PRO A 192 -28.32 15.63 24.31
CA PRO A 192 -28.50 16.55 23.21
C PRO A 192 -27.76 17.89 23.43
N VAL A 193 -27.25 18.44 22.34
CA VAL A 193 -26.52 19.73 22.33
C VAL A 193 -27.45 20.94 22.26
N GLY A 194 -27.00 22.06 22.81
CA GLY A 194 -27.66 23.36 22.70
C GLY A 194 -28.95 23.48 23.52
N VAL A 195 -29.12 22.62 24.53
CA VAL A 195 -30.23 22.65 25.48
C VAL A 195 -29.73 22.38 26.90
N HIS A 196 -30.17 23.20 27.85
CA HIS A 196 -30.03 22.91 29.27
C HIS A 196 -31.21 22.05 29.72
N GLY A 197 -30.92 20.89 30.31
CA GLY A 197 -31.94 19.89 30.62
C GLY A 197 -31.63 19.06 31.86
N GLN A 198 -32.63 18.30 32.28
CA GLN A 198 -32.51 17.29 33.32
C GLN A 198 -33.12 15.98 32.79
N PHE A 199 -32.64 14.86 33.31
CA PHE A 199 -33.19 13.54 33.03
C PHE A 199 -33.19 12.67 34.27
N ALA A 200 -34.03 11.64 34.24
CA ALA A 200 -33.91 10.49 35.12
C ALA A 200 -34.03 9.21 34.30
N MET A 201 -33.23 8.22 34.65
CA MET A 201 -33.18 6.90 34.02
C MET A 201 -33.23 5.84 35.12
N ASP A 202 -33.94 4.76 34.84
CA ASP A 202 -34.12 3.67 35.81
C ASP A 202 -34.07 2.29 35.13
N ASP A 203 -33.65 1.26 35.87
CA ASP A 203 -33.64 -0.17 35.55
C ASP A 203 -33.25 -0.54 34.10
N VAL A 204 -31.94 -0.55 33.83
CA VAL A 204 -31.38 -1.01 32.56
C VAL A 204 -31.32 -2.52 32.55
N GLU A 205 -32.04 -3.15 31.62
CA GLU A 205 -32.15 -4.60 31.53
C GLU A 205 -32.01 -5.11 30.08
N LEU A 206 -31.55 -6.36 29.95
CA LEU A 206 -31.65 -7.13 28.72
C LEU A 206 -33.00 -7.84 28.68
N TYR A 207 -33.71 -7.78 27.55
CA TYR A 207 -35.06 -8.33 27.41
C TYR A 207 -35.22 -9.23 26.18
N GLY A 208 -36.28 -10.05 26.21
CA GLY A 208 -36.75 -10.84 25.07
C GLY A 208 -35.80 -11.97 24.64
N LYS A 209 -36.27 -12.84 23.76
CA LYS A 209 -35.46 -13.89 23.14
C LYS A 209 -34.59 -13.33 22.00
N ALA A 210 -33.32 -13.72 21.95
CA ALA A 210 -32.39 -13.37 20.87
C ALA A 210 -32.99 -13.49 19.46
N ASP A 211 -32.81 -12.44 18.67
CA ASP A 211 -33.09 -12.46 17.23
C ASP A 211 -31.97 -13.20 16.50
N GLN A 212 -32.29 -14.33 15.87
CA GLN A 212 -31.30 -15.10 15.11
C GLN A 212 -30.62 -14.27 14.01
N SER A 213 -31.26 -13.23 13.46
CA SER A 213 -30.69 -12.40 12.40
C SER A 213 -29.44 -11.62 12.81
N LEU A 214 -29.19 -11.47 14.11
CA LEU A 214 -27.95 -10.90 14.65
C LEU A 214 -26.78 -11.88 14.57
N ARG A 215 -27.06 -13.17 14.68
CA ARG A 215 -26.06 -14.26 14.71
C ARG A 215 -26.05 -15.14 13.48
N ALA A 216 -26.91 -14.89 12.50
CA ALA A 216 -26.98 -15.62 11.24
C ALA A 216 -27.06 -14.64 10.06
N SER A 217 -26.27 -14.91 9.03
CA SER A 217 -26.23 -14.15 7.79
C SER A 217 -26.34 -15.07 6.58
N VAL A 218 -26.88 -14.52 5.50
CA VAL A 218 -26.84 -15.15 4.18
C VAL A 218 -25.82 -14.37 3.35
N THR A 219 -24.89 -15.11 2.75
CA THR A 219 -23.88 -14.56 1.86
C THR A 219 -23.94 -15.25 0.50
N THR A 220 -23.30 -14.63 -0.48
CA THR A 220 -23.07 -15.23 -1.80
C THR A 220 -21.57 -15.36 -2.05
N ASP A 221 -21.13 -16.31 -2.88
CA ASP A 221 -19.70 -16.54 -3.10
C ASP A 221 -19.03 -15.47 -3.96
N SER A 222 -19.82 -14.73 -4.73
CA SER A 222 -19.42 -13.53 -5.47
C SER A 222 -20.60 -12.56 -5.57
N ALA A 223 -20.30 -11.29 -5.83
CA ALA A 223 -21.33 -10.31 -6.16
C ALA A 223 -21.67 -10.30 -7.66
N VAL A 224 -20.73 -10.72 -8.52
CA VAL A 224 -20.90 -10.75 -9.98
C VAL A 224 -20.54 -12.13 -10.51
N TYR A 225 -21.37 -12.65 -11.42
CA TYR A 225 -21.26 -13.97 -12.03
C TYR A 225 -21.25 -13.84 -13.56
N PRO A 226 -20.09 -13.57 -14.17
CA PRO A 226 -19.94 -13.57 -15.62
C PRO A 226 -20.22 -14.96 -16.18
N VAL A 227 -20.98 -15.01 -17.27
CA VAL A 227 -21.34 -16.24 -17.95
C VAL A 227 -21.39 -15.99 -19.44
N LYS A 228 -20.69 -16.85 -20.19
CA LYS A 228 -20.80 -16.86 -21.63
C LYS A 228 -22.24 -17.04 -22.06
N GLU A 229 -22.62 -16.32 -23.10
CA GLU A 229 -23.91 -16.46 -23.74
C GLU A 229 -24.23 -17.94 -24.06
N GLY A 230 -25.45 -18.39 -23.73
CA GLY A 230 -25.82 -19.80 -23.82
C GLY A 230 -25.17 -20.69 -22.75
N GLY A 231 -24.66 -20.14 -21.64
CA GLY A 231 -24.20 -20.83 -20.44
C GLY A 231 -25.14 -20.77 -19.23
N THR A 232 -24.71 -21.33 -18.10
CA THR A 232 -25.50 -21.31 -16.85
C THR A 232 -24.63 -20.75 -15.73
N ALA A 233 -25.03 -19.62 -15.15
CA ALA A 233 -24.43 -19.10 -13.93
C ALA A 233 -24.97 -19.88 -12.73
N THR A 234 -24.10 -20.18 -11.76
CA THR A 234 -24.47 -20.83 -10.50
C THR A 234 -24.12 -19.90 -9.35
N VAL A 235 -25.14 -19.31 -8.74
CA VAL A 235 -25.01 -18.45 -7.56
C VAL A 235 -25.06 -19.34 -6.33
N LYS A 236 -24.01 -19.37 -5.52
CA LYS A 236 -24.03 -20.07 -4.24
C LYS A 236 -24.57 -19.14 -3.17
N VAL A 237 -25.55 -19.62 -2.42
CA VAL A 237 -26.17 -18.94 -1.29
C VAL A 237 -25.79 -19.73 -0.04
N THR A 238 -25.04 -19.10 0.84
CA THR A 238 -24.49 -19.75 2.03
C THR A 238 -25.07 -19.11 3.28
N VAL A 239 -25.49 -19.93 4.24
CA VAL A 239 -25.82 -19.44 5.58
C VAL A 239 -24.58 -19.54 6.47
N ALA A 240 -24.26 -18.46 7.17
CA ALA A 240 -23.15 -18.40 8.11
C ALA A 240 -23.65 -17.88 9.45
N THR A 241 -23.17 -18.46 10.54
CA THR A 241 -23.51 -18.07 11.91
C THR A 241 -22.29 -17.65 12.71
N THR A 242 -22.48 -16.74 13.65
CA THR A 242 -21.46 -16.32 14.63
C THR A 242 -21.03 -17.53 15.47
N GLY A 243 -19.73 -17.67 15.73
CA GLY A 243 -19.18 -18.81 16.47
C GLY A 243 -19.30 -20.17 15.76
N ALA A 244 -19.72 -20.19 14.48
CA ALA A 244 -19.90 -21.40 13.67
C ALA A 244 -20.90 -22.44 14.24
N VAL A 245 -21.83 -22.01 15.10
CA VAL A 245 -22.88 -22.88 15.69
C VAL A 245 -24.00 -23.19 14.68
N PRO A 246 -24.73 -24.30 14.81
CA PRO A 246 -25.90 -24.55 13.96
C PRO A 246 -27.00 -23.48 14.14
N LEU A 247 -27.81 -23.27 13.10
CA LEU A 247 -29.01 -22.39 13.18
C LEU A 247 -29.96 -22.88 14.28
N ASP A 248 -30.56 -21.95 15.02
CA ASP A 248 -31.55 -22.25 16.07
C ASP A 248 -32.97 -22.29 15.52
N ASP A 249 -33.24 -21.45 14.52
CA ASP A 249 -34.50 -21.24 13.82
C ASP A 249 -34.25 -21.33 12.29
N PRO A 250 -35.25 -21.72 11.48
CA PRO A 250 -35.07 -21.87 10.04
C PRO A 250 -34.80 -20.53 9.33
N VAL A 251 -33.84 -20.51 8.41
CA VAL A 251 -33.58 -19.38 7.49
C VAL A 251 -34.20 -19.69 6.13
N THR A 252 -34.95 -18.73 5.58
CA THR A 252 -35.48 -18.83 4.21
C THR A 252 -34.95 -17.72 3.33
N VAL A 253 -34.64 -18.05 2.08
CA VAL A 253 -34.15 -17.13 1.06
C VAL A 253 -35.04 -17.26 -0.17
N ALA A 254 -36.00 -16.35 -0.33
CA ALA A 254 -36.73 -16.22 -1.58
C ALA A 254 -35.82 -15.55 -2.62
N TYR A 255 -35.81 -16.09 -3.84
CA TYR A 255 -35.01 -15.55 -4.94
C TYR A 255 -35.86 -15.33 -6.18
N ALA A 256 -35.55 -14.28 -6.93
CA ALA A 256 -36.14 -14.01 -8.24
C ALA A 256 -35.14 -13.27 -9.14
N SER A 257 -35.01 -13.70 -10.40
CA SER A 257 -34.26 -12.97 -11.42
C SER A 257 -35.16 -11.92 -12.07
N ASP A 258 -34.96 -10.65 -11.74
CA ASP A 258 -35.81 -9.55 -12.16
C ASP A 258 -35.02 -8.25 -12.32
N GLY A 259 -35.40 -7.42 -13.29
CA GLY A 259 -34.69 -6.19 -13.67
C GLY A 259 -33.43 -6.43 -14.51
N GLY A 260 -32.47 -5.50 -14.43
CA GLY A 260 -31.22 -5.54 -15.19
C GLY A 260 -31.33 -4.95 -16.60
N THR A 261 -30.31 -5.20 -17.42
CA THR A 261 -30.30 -4.80 -18.83
C THR A 261 -30.65 -5.93 -19.79
N ALA A 262 -30.58 -7.19 -19.34
CA ALA A 262 -30.97 -8.35 -20.13
C ALA A 262 -32.50 -8.49 -20.22
N THR A 263 -33.00 -8.96 -21.35
CA THR A 263 -34.44 -9.17 -21.59
C THR A 263 -34.88 -10.58 -21.18
N SER A 264 -35.78 -10.67 -20.20
CA SER A 264 -36.37 -11.93 -19.74
C SER A 264 -37.05 -12.71 -20.89
N GLY A 265 -36.74 -14.00 -21.01
CA GLY A 265 -37.27 -14.90 -22.04
C GLY A 265 -36.56 -14.79 -23.41
N LYS A 266 -35.76 -13.74 -23.63
CA LYS A 266 -34.90 -13.59 -24.83
C LYS A 266 -33.45 -13.92 -24.51
N ASP A 267 -32.90 -13.29 -23.48
CA ASP A 267 -31.47 -13.35 -23.14
C ASP A 267 -31.21 -14.30 -21.97
N TYR A 268 -32.25 -14.61 -21.18
CA TYR A 268 -32.20 -15.63 -20.11
C TYR A 268 -33.56 -16.24 -19.82
N THR A 269 -33.56 -17.41 -19.17
CA THR A 269 -34.79 -18.01 -18.62
C THR A 269 -35.02 -17.47 -17.21
N PRO A 270 -36.16 -16.80 -16.93
CA PRO A 270 -36.44 -16.29 -15.59
C PRO A 270 -36.54 -17.42 -14.56
N VAL A 271 -35.98 -17.18 -13.38
CA VAL A 271 -35.99 -18.11 -12.26
C VAL A 271 -36.56 -17.44 -11.02
N SER A 272 -37.36 -18.18 -10.25
CA SER A 272 -37.80 -17.78 -8.92
C SER A 272 -38.03 -19.01 -8.04
N GLY A 273 -37.94 -18.83 -6.74
CA GLY A 273 -38.16 -19.90 -5.77
C GLY A 273 -37.74 -19.54 -4.36
N THR A 274 -37.67 -20.54 -3.49
CA THR A 274 -37.25 -20.38 -2.10
C THR A 274 -36.22 -21.43 -1.73
N LEU A 275 -35.11 -21.01 -1.13
CA LEU A 275 -34.16 -21.88 -0.46
C LEU A 275 -34.48 -21.89 1.04
N THR A 276 -34.54 -23.08 1.65
CA THR A 276 -34.78 -23.23 3.09
C THR A 276 -33.60 -23.91 3.75
N PHE A 277 -33.06 -23.29 4.80
CA PHE A 277 -32.07 -23.84 5.72
C PHE A 277 -32.79 -24.12 7.04
N PRO A 278 -33.17 -25.38 7.33
CA PRO A 278 -33.88 -25.72 8.56
C PRO A 278 -33.07 -25.37 9.82
N ALA A 279 -33.75 -25.25 10.97
CA ALA A 279 -33.08 -25.25 12.26
C ALA A 279 -32.16 -26.48 12.40
N GLY A 280 -31.01 -26.32 13.05
CA GLY A 280 -29.93 -27.29 13.14
C GLY A 280 -28.99 -27.32 11.94
N THR A 281 -29.20 -26.49 10.91
CA THR A 281 -28.26 -26.40 9.77
C THR A 281 -26.91 -25.85 10.24
N ALA A 282 -25.82 -26.53 9.89
CA ALA A 282 -24.47 -26.09 10.24
C ALA A 282 -24.08 -24.79 9.51
N SER A 283 -23.31 -23.93 10.19
CA SER A 283 -22.67 -22.76 9.59
C SER A 283 -21.85 -23.13 8.35
N GLY A 284 -21.90 -22.30 7.32
CA GLY A 284 -21.24 -22.54 6.04
C GLY A 284 -22.01 -23.45 5.09
N THR A 285 -23.22 -23.92 5.44
CA THR A 285 -24.04 -24.72 4.53
C THR A 285 -24.46 -23.91 3.31
N THR A 286 -24.21 -24.45 2.11
CA THR A 286 -24.49 -23.79 0.83
C THR A 286 -25.63 -24.46 0.07
N ARG A 287 -26.48 -23.65 -0.57
CA ARG A 287 -27.42 -24.06 -1.62
C ARG A 287 -27.15 -23.23 -2.88
N THR A 288 -27.66 -23.66 -4.03
CA THR A 288 -27.36 -23.00 -5.31
C THR A 288 -28.61 -22.58 -6.05
N VAL A 289 -28.57 -21.39 -6.65
CA VAL A 289 -29.51 -20.93 -7.67
C VAL A 289 -28.82 -20.98 -9.04
N LYS A 290 -29.48 -21.56 -10.05
CA LYS A 290 -28.95 -21.64 -11.41
C LYS A 290 -29.71 -20.69 -12.32
N VAL A 291 -29.01 -19.81 -13.02
CA VAL A 291 -29.58 -18.88 -14.01
C VAL A 291 -29.07 -19.27 -15.39
N ARG A 292 -29.98 -19.67 -16.28
CA ARG A 292 -29.66 -20.10 -17.64
C ARG A 292 -29.76 -18.93 -18.61
N THR A 293 -28.66 -18.54 -19.24
CA THR A 293 -28.66 -17.53 -20.32
C THR A 293 -29.06 -18.18 -21.65
N LEU A 294 -29.62 -17.43 -22.58
CA LEU A 294 -29.98 -17.92 -23.89
C LEU A 294 -28.89 -17.52 -24.89
N LYS A 295 -28.90 -18.12 -26.07
CA LYS A 295 -27.92 -17.84 -27.12
C LYS A 295 -28.64 -17.34 -28.35
N ASP A 296 -28.14 -16.27 -28.95
CA ASP A 296 -28.51 -15.82 -30.26
C ASP A 296 -27.30 -15.68 -31.22
N LYS A 297 -27.44 -14.91 -32.29
CA LYS A 297 -26.42 -14.77 -33.36
C LYS A 297 -25.92 -13.34 -33.52
N SER A 298 -26.44 -12.41 -32.72
CA SER A 298 -26.10 -11.00 -32.77
C SER A 298 -24.77 -10.78 -32.07
N ALA A 299 -24.09 -9.69 -32.39
CA ALA A 299 -22.95 -9.24 -31.59
C ALA A 299 -23.48 -8.23 -30.59
N GLU A 300 -23.28 -8.49 -29.30
CA GLU A 300 -23.92 -7.75 -28.23
C GLU A 300 -22.90 -7.35 -27.15
N ASN A 301 -23.26 -6.28 -26.44
CA ASN A 301 -22.53 -5.85 -25.24
C ASN A 301 -22.92 -6.74 -24.05
N ALA A 302 -22.24 -6.59 -22.92
CA ALA A 302 -22.61 -7.35 -21.73
C ALA A 302 -23.94 -6.88 -21.16
N GLU A 303 -24.71 -7.83 -20.63
CA GLU A 303 -26.05 -7.59 -20.08
C GLU A 303 -26.17 -8.16 -18.66
N THR A 304 -26.83 -7.43 -17.76
CA THR A 304 -26.95 -7.81 -16.35
C THR A 304 -28.33 -8.40 -16.04
N ILE A 305 -28.33 -9.38 -15.14
CA ILE A 305 -29.51 -10.07 -14.59
C ILE A 305 -29.37 -10.06 -13.06
N PRO A 306 -29.97 -9.10 -12.36
CA PRO A 306 -30.04 -9.09 -10.91
C PRO A 306 -30.78 -10.32 -10.39
N LEU A 307 -30.23 -10.95 -9.35
CA LEU A 307 -30.90 -12.01 -8.60
C LEU A 307 -31.28 -11.47 -7.22
N LYS A 308 -32.50 -10.95 -7.11
CA LYS A 308 -33.03 -10.40 -5.85
C LYS A 308 -33.15 -11.52 -4.83
N LEU A 309 -32.54 -11.33 -3.66
CA LEU A 309 -32.63 -12.25 -2.52
C LEU A 309 -33.41 -11.57 -1.40
N THR A 310 -34.48 -12.20 -0.92
CA THR A 310 -35.25 -11.77 0.25
C THR A 310 -35.07 -12.81 1.34
N VAL A 311 -34.40 -12.40 2.42
CA VAL A 311 -33.98 -13.30 3.51
C VAL A 311 -34.90 -13.10 4.71
N THR A 312 -35.30 -14.20 5.35
CA THR A 312 -36.05 -14.22 6.60
C THR A 312 -35.34 -15.14 7.59
N GLY A 313 -35.16 -14.67 8.83
CA GLY A 313 -34.45 -15.40 9.89
C GLY A 313 -32.93 -15.25 9.91
N ALA A 314 -32.37 -14.41 9.03
CA ALA A 314 -30.94 -14.08 8.95
C ALA A 314 -30.74 -12.70 8.31
N LYS A 315 -29.58 -12.08 8.53
CA LYS A 315 -29.14 -10.88 7.81
C LYS A 315 -28.98 -11.19 6.31
N ALA A 316 -29.58 -10.37 5.45
CA ALA A 316 -29.45 -10.50 4.01
C ALA A 316 -28.04 -10.13 3.51
N PRO A 317 -27.63 -10.59 2.31
CA PRO A 317 -26.41 -10.10 1.68
C PRO A 317 -26.45 -8.58 1.52
N THR A 318 -25.30 -7.94 1.71
CA THR A 318 -25.15 -6.47 1.62
C THR A 318 -25.52 -5.93 0.23
N GLU A 319 -25.44 -6.77 -0.81
CA GLU A 319 -25.72 -6.39 -2.19
C GLU A 319 -26.48 -7.48 -2.95
N THR A 320 -27.18 -7.07 -4.00
CA THR A 320 -27.91 -7.99 -4.87
C THR A 320 -26.95 -8.62 -5.88
N PRO A 321 -26.74 -9.96 -5.86
CA PRO A 321 -25.85 -10.61 -6.82
C PRO A 321 -26.31 -10.41 -8.26
N GLN A 322 -25.36 -10.19 -9.16
CA GLN A 322 -25.59 -9.92 -10.58
C GLN A 322 -25.05 -11.06 -11.44
N VAL A 323 -25.91 -11.72 -12.21
CA VAL A 323 -25.46 -12.58 -13.31
C VAL A 323 -25.21 -11.70 -14.53
N VAL A 324 -24.09 -11.90 -15.23
CA VAL A 324 -23.71 -11.07 -16.39
C VAL A 324 -23.55 -11.96 -17.61
N VAL A 325 -24.36 -11.72 -18.64
CA VAL A 325 -24.16 -12.30 -19.96
C VAL A 325 -22.98 -11.58 -20.61
N ASP A 326 -21.90 -12.31 -20.90
CA ASP A 326 -20.68 -11.70 -21.42
C ASP A 326 -20.89 -11.06 -22.81
N ALA A 327 -20.23 -9.92 -23.03
CA ALA A 327 -20.15 -9.28 -24.34
C ALA A 327 -19.49 -10.24 -25.35
N HIS A 328 -19.97 -10.25 -26.59
CA HIS A 328 -19.46 -11.19 -27.60
C HIS A 328 -19.64 -10.69 -29.03
N GLY A 329 -18.82 -11.22 -29.95
CA GLY A 329 -18.92 -10.91 -31.39
C GLY A 329 -18.45 -9.50 -31.79
N LEU A 330 -18.03 -8.65 -30.85
CA LEU A 330 -17.57 -7.28 -31.11
C LEU A 330 -16.09 -7.25 -31.53
N PRO A 331 -15.67 -6.36 -32.46
CA PRO A 331 -14.29 -6.33 -32.95
C PRO A 331 -13.24 -6.12 -31.85
N TYR A 332 -13.51 -5.30 -30.82
CA TYR A 332 -12.55 -5.13 -29.73
C TYR A 332 -12.32 -6.40 -28.89
N LEU A 333 -13.20 -7.40 -28.97
CA LEU A 333 -13.04 -8.69 -28.31
C LEU A 333 -12.31 -9.73 -29.17
N ASP A 334 -12.12 -9.47 -30.48
CA ASP A 334 -11.40 -10.39 -31.36
C ASP A 334 -9.88 -10.24 -31.19
N SER A 335 -9.29 -11.17 -30.42
CA SER A 335 -7.85 -11.22 -30.16
C SER A 335 -6.98 -11.46 -31.40
N LYS A 336 -7.57 -11.81 -32.56
CA LYS A 336 -6.85 -11.93 -33.84
C LYS A 336 -6.68 -10.58 -34.54
N LEU A 337 -7.43 -9.56 -34.16
CA LEU A 337 -7.27 -8.22 -34.72
C LEU A 337 -6.06 -7.49 -34.10
N PRO A 338 -5.35 -6.65 -34.88
CA PRO A 338 -4.33 -5.78 -34.32
C PRO A 338 -4.87 -4.90 -33.19
N ILE A 339 -4.09 -4.73 -32.11
CA ILE A 339 -4.47 -3.91 -30.94
C ILE A 339 -5.02 -2.54 -31.35
N LYS A 340 -4.36 -1.84 -32.29
CA LYS A 340 -4.81 -0.54 -32.80
C LYS A 340 -6.25 -0.55 -33.34
N LYS A 341 -6.68 -1.63 -33.98
CA LYS A 341 -8.06 -1.78 -34.49
C LYS A 341 -9.05 -2.03 -33.35
N ARG A 342 -8.65 -2.85 -32.35
CA ARG A 342 -9.46 -3.13 -31.16
C ARG A 342 -9.70 -1.86 -30.33
N VAL A 343 -8.64 -1.07 -30.11
CA VAL A 343 -8.71 0.24 -29.43
C VAL A 343 -9.63 1.20 -30.18
N ALA A 344 -9.45 1.37 -31.49
CA ALA A 344 -10.27 2.29 -32.27
C ALA A 344 -11.75 1.91 -32.30
N ASP A 345 -12.07 0.61 -32.33
CA ASP A 345 -13.45 0.13 -32.22
C ASP A 345 -14.04 0.44 -30.84
N LEU A 346 -13.32 0.15 -29.76
CA LEU A 346 -13.81 0.36 -28.39
C LEU A 346 -14.00 1.86 -28.07
N VAL A 347 -13.00 2.71 -28.32
CA VAL A 347 -13.07 4.16 -28.05
C VAL A 347 -14.26 4.82 -28.76
N LYS A 348 -14.60 4.36 -29.97
CA LYS A 348 -15.76 4.87 -30.73
C LYS A 348 -17.10 4.52 -30.09
N ARG A 349 -17.17 3.42 -29.32
CA ARG A 349 -18.40 2.93 -28.66
C ARG A 349 -18.63 3.54 -27.28
N MET A 350 -17.57 4.04 -26.66
CA MET A 350 -17.60 4.60 -25.31
C MET A 350 -18.23 6.00 -25.28
N SER A 351 -19.08 6.20 -24.29
CA SER A 351 -19.61 7.48 -23.85
C SER A 351 -18.53 8.35 -23.16
N PRO A 352 -18.77 9.65 -22.98
CA PRO A 352 -17.88 10.50 -22.19
C PRO A 352 -17.66 9.98 -20.75
N ALA A 353 -18.68 9.41 -20.11
CA ALA A 353 -18.57 8.87 -18.75
C ALA A 353 -17.65 7.64 -18.70
N GLU A 354 -17.85 6.67 -19.60
CA GLU A 354 -16.98 5.48 -19.71
C GLU A 354 -15.52 5.89 -20.01
N LYS A 355 -15.31 6.96 -20.80
CA LYS A 355 -13.97 7.50 -21.09
C LYS A 355 -13.36 8.20 -19.87
N ALA A 356 -14.13 9.00 -19.15
CA ALA A 356 -13.68 9.63 -17.91
C ALA A 356 -13.28 8.56 -16.88
N GLY A 357 -14.11 7.52 -16.70
CA GLY A 357 -13.80 6.37 -15.86
C GLY A 357 -12.45 5.73 -16.21
N GLN A 358 -12.16 5.52 -17.50
CA GLN A 358 -10.86 5.00 -17.93
C GLN A 358 -9.66 5.90 -17.55
N MET A 359 -9.86 7.21 -17.44
CA MET A 359 -8.84 8.18 -17.03
C MET A 359 -8.74 8.32 -15.50
N THR A 360 -9.55 7.58 -14.74
CA THR A 360 -9.62 7.67 -13.28
C THR A 360 -8.95 6.45 -12.64
N GLN A 361 -8.02 6.71 -11.72
CA GLN A 361 -7.47 5.71 -10.81
C GLN A 361 -7.86 6.04 -9.37
N ALA A 362 -8.52 5.09 -8.69
CA ALA A 362 -8.92 5.19 -7.29
C ALA A 362 -8.09 4.25 -6.40
N GLU A 363 -8.05 4.51 -5.10
CA GLU A 363 -7.37 3.64 -4.14
C GLU A 363 -8.32 2.55 -3.64
N ARG A 364 -7.81 1.34 -3.37
CA ARG A 364 -8.64 0.18 -3.00
C ARG A 364 -9.49 0.39 -1.73
N GLY A 365 -9.00 1.12 -0.74
CA GLY A 365 -9.71 1.53 0.46
C GLY A 365 -10.74 2.61 0.18
N GLY A 366 -10.50 3.49 -0.80
CA GLY A 366 -11.45 4.50 -1.26
C GLY A 366 -12.70 3.96 -1.97
N VAL A 367 -12.64 2.74 -2.53
CA VAL A 367 -13.79 2.10 -3.21
C VAL A 367 -14.57 1.11 -2.33
N GLY A 368 -14.16 0.89 -1.07
CA GLY A 368 -14.86 0.05 -0.10
C GLY A 368 -15.20 -1.35 -0.64
N THR A 369 -16.50 -1.66 -0.76
CA THR A 369 -17.01 -2.96 -1.27
C THR A 369 -16.76 -3.19 -2.76
N GLY A 370 -16.25 -2.18 -3.48
CA GLY A 370 -15.88 -2.23 -4.89
C GLY A 370 -17.02 -1.94 -5.86
N ALA A 371 -18.25 -1.70 -5.39
CA ALA A 371 -19.40 -1.41 -6.27
C ALA A 371 -19.13 -0.21 -7.19
N ASP A 372 -18.41 0.80 -6.68
CA ASP A 372 -18.05 2.01 -7.42
C ASP A 372 -17.19 1.74 -8.67
N VAL A 373 -16.49 0.61 -8.74
CA VAL A 373 -15.77 0.20 -9.96
C VAL A 373 -16.71 0.13 -11.17
N ALA A 374 -17.87 -0.49 -11.01
CA ALA A 374 -18.85 -0.61 -12.08
C ALA A 374 -19.64 0.69 -12.27
N THR A 375 -20.02 1.36 -11.17
CA THR A 375 -20.82 2.59 -11.20
C THR A 375 -20.12 3.73 -11.95
N TYR A 376 -18.79 3.85 -11.83
CA TYR A 376 -18.00 4.92 -12.43
C TYR A 376 -17.10 4.45 -13.59
N ASP A 377 -17.30 3.22 -14.09
CA ASP A 377 -16.50 2.62 -15.16
C ASP A 377 -14.98 2.77 -14.94
N LEU A 378 -14.53 2.61 -13.70
CA LEU A 378 -13.16 2.93 -13.29
C LEU A 378 -12.14 2.19 -14.16
N GLY A 379 -11.13 2.94 -14.61
CA GLY A 379 -10.05 2.43 -15.45
C GLY A 379 -8.99 1.69 -14.66
N SER A 380 -8.77 2.13 -13.43
CA SER A 380 -7.68 1.61 -12.61
C SER A 380 -8.00 1.70 -11.13
N LEU A 381 -7.39 0.79 -10.37
CA LEU A 381 -7.23 0.89 -8.93
C LEU A 381 -5.75 0.84 -8.57
N LEU A 382 -5.39 1.31 -7.38
CA LEU A 382 -4.07 1.07 -6.80
C LEU A 382 -4.12 0.64 -5.33
N SER A 383 -2.98 0.13 -4.87
CA SER A 383 -2.58 0.09 -3.47
C SER A 383 -1.44 1.08 -3.24
N GLY A 384 -1.66 2.10 -2.39
CA GLY A 384 -0.58 2.94 -1.88
C GLY A 384 0.32 2.21 -0.88
N GLY A 385 1.39 2.85 -0.42
CA GLY A 385 2.32 2.27 0.56
C GLY A 385 1.62 1.81 1.84
N GLY A 386 1.67 0.51 2.15
CA GLY A 386 0.98 -0.08 3.30
C GLY A 386 -0.52 -0.37 3.10
N SER A 387 -1.13 -0.01 1.97
CA SER A 387 -2.50 -0.42 1.66
C SER A 387 -2.53 -1.86 1.15
N THR A 388 -2.79 -2.78 2.06
CA THR A 388 -2.77 -4.22 1.80
C THR A 388 -4.11 -4.86 2.19
N PRO A 389 -4.51 -5.99 1.59
CA PRO A 389 -5.63 -6.78 2.09
C PRO A 389 -5.29 -7.39 3.45
N THR A 390 -6.31 -7.63 4.28
CA THR A 390 -6.17 -8.36 5.55
C THR A 390 -6.76 -9.76 5.40
N PRO A 391 -6.01 -10.85 5.66
CA PRO A 391 -4.57 -10.87 5.98
C PRO A 391 -3.68 -10.57 4.75
N ASN A 392 -2.50 -9.98 4.96
CA ASN A 392 -1.55 -9.63 3.88
C ASN A 392 -0.84 -10.88 3.34
N THR A 393 -1.51 -11.59 2.43
CA THR A 393 -1.00 -12.82 1.80
C THR A 393 -1.22 -12.78 0.29
N ALA A 394 -0.38 -13.47 -0.48
CA ALA A 394 -0.51 -13.51 -1.94
C ALA A 394 -1.90 -13.96 -2.41
N ALA A 395 -2.51 -14.93 -1.73
CA ALA A 395 -3.86 -15.39 -2.02
C ALA A 395 -4.93 -14.33 -1.72
N ALA A 396 -4.79 -13.57 -0.63
CA ALA A 396 -5.72 -12.48 -0.30
C ALA A 396 -5.62 -11.33 -1.31
N TRP A 397 -4.41 -10.98 -1.77
CA TRP A 397 -4.20 -10.02 -2.86
C TRP A 397 -4.88 -10.46 -4.15
N ALA A 398 -4.63 -11.69 -4.60
CA ALA A 398 -5.24 -12.23 -5.81
C ALA A 398 -6.78 -12.23 -5.71
N LYS A 399 -7.32 -12.69 -4.57
CA LYS A 399 -8.77 -12.69 -4.32
C LYS A 399 -9.37 -11.28 -4.31
N MET A 400 -8.69 -10.31 -3.71
CA MET A 400 -9.13 -8.91 -3.69
C MET A 400 -9.16 -8.32 -5.11
N ILE A 401 -8.11 -8.54 -5.90
CA ILE A 401 -8.03 -8.00 -7.26
C ILE A 401 -9.08 -8.67 -8.16
N ASP A 402 -9.25 -9.98 -8.05
CA ASP A 402 -10.28 -10.71 -8.80
C ASP A 402 -11.68 -10.22 -8.45
N SER A 403 -11.96 -9.90 -7.19
CA SER A 403 -13.25 -9.35 -6.79
C SER A 403 -13.52 -7.99 -7.44
N PHE A 404 -12.51 -7.11 -7.55
CA PHE A 404 -12.63 -5.85 -8.28
C PHE A 404 -12.75 -6.06 -9.79
N GLN A 405 -12.00 -7.00 -10.38
CA GLN A 405 -12.13 -7.34 -11.80
C GLN A 405 -13.53 -7.84 -12.13
N LEU A 406 -14.13 -8.64 -11.26
CA LEU A 406 -15.52 -9.07 -11.40
C LEU A 406 -16.50 -7.88 -11.45
N ARG A 407 -16.25 -6.79 -10.72
CA ARG A 407 -17.04 -5.55 -10.84
C ARG A 407 -16.88 -4.91 -12.21
N ALA A 408 -15.65 -4.84 -12.71
CA ALA A 408 -15.39 -4.33 -14.06
C ALA A 408 -16.08 -5.19 -15.14
N GLN A 409 -16.20 -6.50 -14.93
CA GLN A 409 -16.93 -7.42 -15.81
C GLN A 409 -18.45 -7.24 -15.77
N ALA A 410 -19.01 -6.47 -14.83
CA ALA A 410 -20.44 -6.10 -14.85
C ALA A 410 -20.73 -4.86 -15.71
N THR A 411 -19.69 -4.16 -16.19
CA THR A 411 -19.86 -3.02 -17.10
C THR A 411 -20.21 -3.49 -18.51
N ARG A 412 -20.93 -2.66 -19.26
CA ARG A 412 -21.43 -2.98 -20.60
C ARG A 412 -20.34 -3.43 -21.59
N PHE A 413 -19.14 -2.86 -21.50
CA PHE A 413 -18.02 -3.24 -22.38
C PHE A 413 -17.01 -4.20 -21.74
N GLN A 414 -17.18 -4.53 -20.46
CA GLN A 414 -16.30 -5.41 -19.70
C GLN A 414 -14.82 -5.02 -19.81
N ILE A 415 -14.53 -3.71 -19.78
CA ILE A 415 -13.16 -3.20 -19.87
C ILE A 415 -12.46 -3.54 -18.54
N PRO A 416 -11.40 -4.36 -18.56
CA PRO A 416 -10.74 -4.80 -17.33
C PRO A 416 -10.05 -3.62 -16.63
N LEU A 417 -9.99 -3.67 -15.30
CA LEU A 417 -9.15 -2.76 -14.53
C LEU A 417 -7.68 -3.03 -14.83
N ILE A 418 -6.85 -2.00 -14.79
CA ILE A 418 -5.41 -2.16 -14.55
C ILE A 418 -5.14 -1.81 -13.09
N TYR A 419 -4.52 -2.71 -12.33
CA TYR A 419 -4.24 -2.51 -10.90
C TYR A 419 -2.77 -2.14 -10.70
N GLY A 420 -2.48 -1.02 -10.04
CA GLY A 420 -1.14 -0.51 -9.80
C GLY A 420 -0.64 -0.70 -8.36
N VAL A 421 0.66 -0.87 -8.18
CA VAL A 421 1.32 -0.85 -6.87
C VAL A 421 2.72 -0.24 -6.99
N ASP A 422 3.23 0.36 -5.92
CA ASP A 422 4.66 0.63 -5.77
C ASP A 422 5.37 -0.66 -5.38
N ALA A 423 6.12 -1.30 -6.29
CA ALA A 423 7.01 -2.44 -6.00
C ALA A 423 8.49 -2.05 -6.25
N VAL A 424 8.93 -0.96 -5.60
CA VAL A 424 10.14 -0.21 -5.99
C VAL A 424 11.47 -0.89 -5.65
N HIS A 425 11.47 -1.94 -4.83
CA HIS A 425 12.65 -2.76 -4.52
C HIS A 425 12.28 -4.22 -4.21
N GLY A 426 11.37 -4.77 -5.02
CA GLY A 426 10.69 -6.05 -4.77
C GLY A 426 9.20 -5.81 -4.53
N HIS A 427 8.41 -6.89 -4.34
CA HIS A 427 6.99 -6.77 -3.98
C HIS A 427 6.84 -6.34 -2.51
N ASN A 428 7.31 -5.15 -2.22
CA ASN A 428 7.65 -4.63 -0.90
C ASN A 428 6.46 -4.34 0.02
N ASN A 429 5.24 -4.22 -0.52
CA ASN A 429 4.01 -4.18 0.28
C ASN A 429 3.55 -5.58 0.74
N LEU A 430 4.00 -6.67 0.10
CA LEU A 430 3.60 -8.03 0.43
C LEU A 430 4.47 -8.64 1.54
N ALA A 431 3.82 -9.11 2.60
CA ALA A 431 4.53 -9.86 3.65
C ALA A 431 5.16 -11.14 3.10
N GLY A 432 6.45 -11.36 3.41
CA GLY A 432 7.20 -12.55 2.99
C GLY A 432 7.83 -12.48 1.59
N ALA A 433 7.60 -11.41 0.83
CA ALA A 433 8.25 -11.17 -0.46
C ALA A 433 9.78 -11.01 -0.34
N THR A 434 10.47 -11.12 -1.47
CA THR A 434 11.90 -10.82 -1.58
C THR A 434 12.11 -9.31 -1.64
N ILE A 435 12.90 -8.74 -0.72
CA ILE A 435 13.23 -7.31 -0.72
C ILE A 435 14.67 -7.12 -1.17
N MET A 436 14.83 -6.43 -2.30
CA MET A 436 16.10 -6.05 -2.90
C MET A 436 16.73 -4.86 -2.16
N PRO A 437 18.03 -4.61 -2.33
CA PRO A 437 18.59 -3.31 -2.01
C PRO A 437 17.82 -2.20 -2.72
N HIS A 438 17.65 -1.05 -2.06
CA HIS A 438 17.14 0.15 -2.73
C HIS A 438 18.04 0.58 -3.89
N ASN A 439 17.51 1.40 -4.80
CA ASN A 439 18.16 1.74 -6.06
C ASN A 439 19.56 2.34 -5.90
N ILE A 440 19.83 3.12 -4.86
CA ILE A 440 21.18 3.62 -4.58
C ILE A 440 22.18 2.46 -4.40
N GLY A 441 21.77 1.40 -3.71
CA GLY A 441 22.55 0.17 -3.57
C GLY A 441 22.70 -0.57 -4.89
N ILE A 442 21.64 -0.67 -5.71
CA ILE A 442 21.72 -1.27 -7.04
C ILE A 442 22.66 -0.49 -7.96
N GLY A 443 22.61 0.83 -7.94
CA GLY A 443 23.53 1.69 -8.69
C GLY A 443 24.98 1.52 -8.24
N ALA A 444 25.21 1.27 -6.94
CA ALA A 444 26.54 1.00 -6.41
C ALA A 444 27.18 -0.26 -7.04
N THR A 445 26.38 -1.23 -7.51
CA THR A 445 26.87 -2.46 -8.17
C THR A 445 27.52 -2.18 -9.54
N ARG A 446 27.09 -1.12 -10.24
CA ARG A 446 27.43 -0.84 -11.65
C ARG A 446 27.11 -2.02 -12.59
N ASP A 447 26.15 -2.88 -12.23
CA ASP A 447 25.78 -4.07 -13.00
C ASP A 447 24.35 -4.00 -13.58
N PRO A 448 24.22 -3.59 -14.87
CA PRO A 448 22.94 -3.62 -15.58
C PRO A 448 22.29 -5.01 -15.65
N GLN A 449 23.06 -6.09 -15.69
CA GLN A 449 22.48 -7.43 -15.74
C GLN A 449 21.84 -7.79 -14.41
N LEU A 450 22.44 -7.35 -13.30
CA LEU A 450 21.85 -7.52 -11.98
C LEU A 450 20.59 -6.68 -11.82
N ALA A 451 20.59 -5.42 -12.27
CA ALA A 451 19.38 -4.59 -12.29
C ALA A 451 18.24 -5.21 -13.12
N GLN A 452 18.55 -5.86 -14.24
CA GLN A 452 17.55 -6.62 -15.01
C GLN A 452 17.00 -7.82 -14.22
N LYS A 453 17.87 -8.57 -13.52
CA LYS A 453 17.47 -9.73 -12.72
C LYS A 453 16.61 -9.33 -11.52
N THR A 454 16.94 -8.23 -10.84
CA THR A 454 16.09 -7.72 -9.74
C THR A 454 14.71 -7.37 -10.26
N GLY A 455 14.59 -6.64 -11.38
CA GLY A 455 13.32 -6.36 -12.03
C GLY A 455 12.55 -7.62 -12.44
N SER A 456 13.24 -8.66 -12.92
CA SER A 456 12.60 -9.94 -13.30
C SER A 456 12.00 -10.67 -12.10
N VAL A 457 12.70 -10.67 -10.96
CA VAL A 457 12.20 -11.23 -9.70
C VAL A 457 11.00 -10.43 -9.21
N THR A 458 11.11 -9.09 -9.17
CA THR A 458 10.01 -8.20 -8.78
C THR A 458 8.75 -8.48 -9.61
N ALA A 459 8.87 -8.49 -10.95
CA ALA A 459 7.73 -8.74 -11.82
C ALA A 459 7.07 -10.10 -11.60
N SER A 460 7.88 -11.15 -11.41
CA SER A 460 7.35 -12.49 -11.12
C SER A 460 6.56 -12.53 -9.82
N GLU A 461 7.07 -11.92 -8.74
CA GLU A 461 6.37 -11.89 -7.45
C GLU A 461 5.12 -11.01 -7.48
N VAL A 462 5.19 -9.82 -8.09
CA VAL A 462 4.06 -8.87 -8.23
C VAL A 462 2.95 -9.47 -9.09
N ARG A 463 3.29 -10.05 -10.24
CA ARG A 463 2.30 -10.63 -11.15
C ARG A 463 1.58 -11.82 -10.51
N SER A 464 2.28 -12.59 -9.68
CA SER A 464 1.74 -13.75 -8.96
C SER A 464 0.66 -13.38 -7.92
N THR A 465 0.56 -12.11 -7.52
CA THR A 465 -0.54 -11.63 -6.65
C THR A 465 -1.70 -11.03 -7.43
N GLY A 466 -1.67 -11.10 -8.76
CA GLY A 466 -2.69 -10.52 -9.64
C GLY A 466 -2.45 -9.07 -10.05
N VAL A 467 -1.34 -8.45 -9.63
CA VAL A 467 -1.03 -7.05 -9.96
C VAL A 467 -0.32 -6.97 -11.32
N PRO A 468 -0.90 -6.31 -12.34
CA PRO A 468 -0.30 -6.23 -13.67
C PRO A 468 0.63 -5.02 -13.89
N TRP A 469 0.69 -4.06 -12.97
CA TRP A 469 1.33 -2.77 -13.17
C TRP A 469 2.12 -2.32 -11.95
N ASP A 470 3.38 -1.99 -12.17
CA ASP A 470 4.34 -1.53 -11.17
C ASP A 470 4.72 -0.06 -11.41
N PHE A 471 4.72 0.74 -10.34
CA PHE A 471 5.20 2.13 -10.32
C PHE A 471 6.72 2.19 -10.14
N ALA A 472 7.46 1.48 -10.97
CA ALA A 472 8.92 1.45 -10.99
C ALA A 472 9.44 1.32 -12.43
N PRO A 473 10.67 1.77 -12.73
CA PRO A 473 11.67 2.35 -11.81
C PRO A 473 11.57 3.87 -11.60
N CYS A 474 12.07 4.36 -10.46
CA CYS A 474 12.50 5.76 -10.34
C CYS A 474 13.77 5.96 -11.18
N LEU A 475 13.70 6.84 -12.17
CA LEU A 475 14.81 7.29 -13.02
C LEU A 475 15.30 8.69 -12.60
N CYS A 476 15.06 9.00 -11.33
CA CYS A 476 15.50 10.21 -10.68
C CYS A 476 17.03 10.27 -10.74
N VAL A 477 17.57 11.46 -10.99
CA VAL A 477 19.01 11.74 -10.87
C VAL A 477 19.16 12.64 -9.67
N THR A 478 19.56 12.07 -8.52
CA THR A 478 19.69 12.82 -7.27
C THR A 478 20.87 13.77 -7.36
N ARG A 479 20.68 15.03 -6.95
CA ARG A 479 21.70 16.09 -7.00
C ARG A 479 21.99 16.72 -5.65
N ASP A 480 21.20 16.38 -4.62
CA ASP A 480 21.34 16.87 -3.26
C ASP A 480 20.85 15.80 -2.27
N GLU A 481 21.77 15.28 -1.48
CA GLU A 481 21.57 14.17 -0.56
C GLU A 481 20.64 14.54 0.60
N ARG A 482 20.33 15.82 0.81
CA ARG A 482 19.32 16.24 1.78
C ARG A 482 17.91 15.78 1.42
N TRP A 483 17.69 15.38 0.16
CA TRP A 483 16.41 14.87 -0.32
C TRP A 483 16.07 13.49 0.27
N GLY A 484 14.89 13.38 0.88
CA GLY A 484 14.38 12.17 1.52
C GLY A 484 14.08 11.00 0.59
N ARG A 485 14.24 11.16 -0.73
CA ARG A 485 14.11 10.08 -1.73
C ARG A 485 15.42 9.77 -2.46
N SER A 486 16.56 10.27 -1.96
CA SER A 486 17.87 10.02 -2.58
C SER A 486 18.15 8.52 -2.79
N TYR A 487 17.66 7.66 -1.90
CA TYR A 487 17.84 6.20 -1.99
C TYR A 487 17.06 5.54 -3.13
N GLU A 488 16.01 6.19 -3.64
CA GLU A 488 15.23 5.72 -4.78
C GLU A 488 15.95 5.99 -6.11
N SER A 489 16.96 6.86 -6.12
CA SER A 489 17.83 7.08 -7.28
C SER A 489 18.91 6.02 -7.40
N PHE A 490 19.26 5.61 -8.61
CA PHE A 490 20.45 4.79 -8.86
C PHE A 490 21.77 5.57 -8.68
N GLY A 491 21.74 6.89 -8.66
CA GLY A 491 22.92 7.72 -8.39
C GLY A 491 22.80 9.15 -8.90
N GLU A 492 23.91 9.89 -8.84
CA GLU A 492 23.96 11.32 -9.23
C GLU A 492 24.35 11.55 -10.69
N ASP A 493 24.91 10.56 -11.38
CA ASP A 493 25.31 10.65 -12.79
C ASP A 493 24.20 10.09 -13.69
N PRO A 494 23.65 10.87 -14.64
CA PRO A 494 22.65 10.36 -15.59
C PRO A 494 23.13 9.14 -16.38
N ALA A 495 24.43 9.01 -16.68
CA ALA A 495 24.97 7.85 -17.38
C ALA A 495 24.88 6.55 -16.54
N LEU A 496 24.93 6.67 -15.20
CA LEU A 496 24.72 5.54 -14.31
C LEU A 496 23.26 5.12 -14.31
N VAL A 497 22.34 6.08 -14.14
CA VAL A 497 20.89 5.84 -14.17
C VAL A 497 20.49 5.15 -15.48
N GLN A 498 20.92 5.68 -16.62
CA GLN A 498 20.68 5.09 -17.95
C GLN A 498 21.20 3.66 -18.09
N SER A 499 22.30 3.33 -17.43
CA SER A 499 22.86 1.97 -17.46
C SER A 499 22.03 0.97 -16.64
N MET A 500 21.36 1.42 -15.58
CA MET A 500 20.51 0.58 -14.70
C MET A 500 19.08 0.38 -15.23
N GLU A 501 18.67 1.15 -16.24
CA GLU A 501 17.35 1.05 -16.88
C GLU A 501 17.04 -0.32 -17.53
N THR A 502 18.01 -1.23 -17.59
CA THR A 502 17.77 -2.65 -17.91
C THR A 502 16.77 -3.31 -16.94
N VAL A 503 16.53 -2.73 -15.76
CA VAL A 503 15.41 -3.09 -14.88
C VAL A 503 14.05 -3.06 -15.60
N ILE A 504 13.86 -2.14 -16.57
CA ILE A 504 12.63 -2.06 -17.40
C ILE A 504 12.44 -3.36 -18.20
N GLN A 505 13.52 -3.94 -18.73
CA GLN A 505 13.44 -5.23 -19.43
C GLN A 505 13.17 -6.39 -18.47
N GLY A 506 13.63 -6.29 -17.22
CA GLY A 506 13.27 -7.24 -16.17
C GLY A 506 11.77 -7.22 -15.91
N LEU A 507 11.21 -6.01 -15.76
CA LEU A 507 9.80 -5.81 -15.46
C LEU A 507 8.87 -6.17 -16.62
N GLN A 508 9.13 -5.64 -17.82
CA GLN A 508 8.21 -5.71 -18.96
C GLN A 508 8.58 -6.75 -20.02
N GLY A 509 9.83 -7.22 -20.02
CA GLY A 509 10.41 -8.01 -21.11
C GLY A 509 10.91 -7.12 -22.26
N ALA A 510 10.93 -7.65 -23.48
CA ALA A 510 11.47 -6.96 -24.64
C ALA A 510 10.71 -5.66 -24.96
N ALA A 511 11.44 -4.64 -25.44
CA ALA A 511 10.93 -3.29 -25.74
C ALA A 511 9.73 -3.23 -26.71
N ASN A 512 9.50 -4.29 -27.50
CA ASN A 512 8.35 -4.38 -28.41
C ASN A 512 7.03 -4.76 -27.71
N GLY A 513 7.05 -5.01 -26.40
CA GLY A 513 5.88 -5.32 -25.57
C GLY A 513 5.25 -6.70 -25.81
N LYS A 514 5.85 -7.58 -26.62
CA LYS A 514 5.26 -8.91 -26.94
C LYS A 514 5.18 -9.85 -25.74
N GLN A 515 6.09 -9.67 -24.77
CA GLN A 515 6.20 -10.47 -23.55
C GLN A 515 5.41 -9.87 -22.38
N LEU A 516 4.85 -8.67 -22.54
CA LEU A 516 4.18 -7.97 -21.44
C LEU A 516 2.94 -8.71 -20.90
N LYS A 517 2.36 -9.60 -21.70
CA LYS A 517 1.24 -10.47 -21.33
C LYS A 517 1.65 -11.77 -20.62
N ASP A 518 2.95 -12.04 -20.51
CA ASP A 518 3.45 -13.24 -19.85
C ASP A 518 3.16 -13.19 -18.35
N ASP A 519 3.06 -14.34 -17.69
CA ASP A 519 2.63 -14.48 -16.29
C ASP A 519 3.71 -14.09 -15.25
N ASP A 520 4.85 -13.61 -15.73
CA ASP A 520 5.99 -13.16 -14.94
C ASP A 520 6.48 -11.75 -15.36
N LYS A 521 5.59 -10.96 -15.99
CA LYS A 521 5.84 -9.58 -16.41
C LYS A 521 4.75 -8.62 -15.91
N VAL A 522 5.16 -7.37 -15.73
CA VAL A 522 4.31 -6.25 -15.31
C VAL A 522 4.59 -5.04 -16.19
N LEU A 523 3.58 -4.17 -16.37
CA LEU A 523 3.78 -2.84 -16.96
C LEU A 523 4.67 -2.02 -16.01
N ALA A 524 5.66 -1.31 -16.53
CA ALA A 524 6.59 -0.50 -15.73
C ALA A 524 6.34 1.00 -15.95
N THR A 525 6.63 1.80 -14.92
CA THR A 525 6.46 3.24 -14.88
C THR A 525 7.79 3.94 -14.65
N ALA A 526 8.28 4.72 -15.62
CA ALA A 526 9.42 5.61 -15.37
C ALA A 526 8.95 6.84 -14.56
N LYS A 527 9.60 7.10 -13.42
CA LYS A 527 9.21 8.19 -12.52
C LYS A 527 10.38 8.96 -11.89
N HIS A 528 10.25 10.23 -11.49
CA HIS A 528 9.12 11.13 -11.78
C HIS A 528 9.53 12.20 -12.79
N PHE A 529 8.76 12.33 -13.87
CA PHE A 529 9.05 13.17 -15.04
C PHE A 529 8.71 14.65 -14.75
N VAL A 530 9.63 15.59 -14.69
CA VAL A 530 11.08 15.41 -14.73
C VAL A 530 11.75 16.42 -13.81
N GLY A 531 12.88 16.02 -13.24
CA GLY A 531 13.73 16.88 -12.42
C GLY A 531 13.47 16.76 -10.92
N ASP A 532 12.72 15.76 -10.47
CA ASP A 532 12.48 15.46 -9.05
C ASP A 532 13.75 15.44 -8.19
N GLY A 533 14.80 14.75 -8.62
CA GLY A 533 16.07 14.69 -7.89
C GLY A 533 16.93 15.96 -7.94
N GLY A 534 16.46 17.02 -8.60
CA GLY A 534 17.17 18.30 -8.77
C GLY A 534 16.57 19.48 -8.02
N THR A 535 15.64 19.24 -7.09
CA THR A 535 14.98 20.32 -6.36
C THR A 535 15.96 21.04 -5.43
N ALA A 536 15.80 22.36 -5.29
CA ALA A 536 16.65 23.16 -4.43
C ALA A 536 16.25 23.00 -2.94
N TYR A 537 17.24 22.87 -2.06
CA TYR A 537 16.99 22.88 -0.61
C TYR A 537 16.35 24.19 -0.15
N GLY A 538 15.30 24.09 0.67
CA GLY A 538 14.47 25.19 1.14
C GLY A 538 13.42 25.70 0.14
N SER A 539 13.26 25.05 -1.03
CA SER A 539 12.32 25.50 -2.06
C SER A 539 10.93 24.86 -1.99
N SER A 540 10.75 23.84 -1.16
CA SER A 540 9.45 23.18 -1.02
C SER A 540 8.44 24.08 -0.31
N THR A 541 7.19 24.00 -0.77
CA THR A 541 6.03 24.66 -0.16
C THR A 541 5.02 23.65 0.38
N THR A 542 5.36 22.36 0.38
CA THR A 542 4.48 21.27 0.81
C THR A 542 4.75 20.95 2.28
N GLY A 543 3.80 21.27 3.15
CA GLY A 543 3.86 20.89 4.57
C GLY A 543 5.16 21.34 5.25
N THR A 544 5.86 20.38 5.85
CA THR A 544 7.16 20.60 6.54
C THR A 544 8.37 20.21 5.69
N TYR A 545 8.17 19.89 4.42
CA TYR A 545 9.24 19.41 3.55
C TYR A 545 10.22 20.55 3.26
N THR A 546 11.50 20.23 3.15
CA THR A 546 12.52 21.26 2.89
C THR A 546 12.96 21.22 1.43
N ILE A 547 12.92 20.07 0.77
CA ILE A 547 13.46 19.88 -0.59
C ILE A 547 12.55 19.01 -1.47
N ASP A 548 11.91 17.97 -0.94
CA ASP A 548 10.98 17.14 -1.69
C ASP A 548 9.80 17.96 -2.23
N GLN A 549 9.38 17.66 -3.46
CA GLN A 549 8.33 18.40 -4.20
C GLN A 549 8.63 19.91 -4.42
N GLY A 550 9.87 20.35 -4.20
CA GLY A 550 10.31 21.72 -4.38
C GLY A 550 10.48 22.15 -5.84
N VAL A 551 11.39 23.10 -6.05
CA VAL A 551 11.65 23.71 -7.36
C VAL A 551 12.99 23.25 -7.91
N THR A 552 12.98 22.71 -9.12
CA THR A 552 14.19 22.41 -9.89
C THR A 552 14.47 23.55 -10.87
N THR A 553 15.49 24.35 -10.57
CA THR A 553 15.92 25.48 -11.42
C THR A 553 17.13 25.08 -12.26
N VAL A 554 16.96 25.07 -13.58
CA VAL A 554 17.98 24.57 -14.52
C VAL A 554 18.01 25.37 -15.82
N THR A 555 19.16 25.43 -16.47
CA THR A 555 19.21 25.84 -17.89
C THR A 555 18.64 24.72 -18.77
N ARG A 556 18.21 25.04 -20.01
CA ARG A 556 17.79 24.02 -20.97
C ARG A 556 18.86 22.95 -21.20
N GLN A 557 20.12 23.34 -21.26
CA GLN A 557 21.23 22.39 -21.47
C GLN A 557 21.38 21.43 -20.29
N GLN A 558 21.28 21.92 -19.05
CA GLN A 558 21.33 21.08 -17.85
C GLN A 558 20.13 20.13 -17.78
N LEU A 559 18.93 20.63 -18.09
CA LEU A 559 17.72 19.80 -18.14
C LEU A 559 17.89 18.62 -19.10
N GLU A 560 18.38 18.87 -20.31
CA GLU A 560 18.64 17.82 -21.32
C GLU A 560 19.74 16.85 -20.88
N ALA A 561 20.85 17.37 -20.36
CA ALA A 561 22.02 16.57 -20.03
C ALA A 561 21.84 15.70 -18.78
N ILE A 562 21.01 16.14 -17.82
CA ILE A 562 20.86 15.50 -16.51
C ILE A 562 19.52 14.80 -16.41
N HIS A 563 18.42 15.56 -16.37
CA HIS A 563 17.14 15.00 -15.94
C HIS A 563 16.31 14.39 -17.06
N LEU A 564 16.43 14.86 -18.30
CA LEU A 564 15.72 14.27 -19.46
C LEU A 564 16.45 13.07 -20.08
N ALA A 565 17.77 12.96 -19.89
CA ALA A 565 18.59 11.92 -20.51
C ALA A 565 18.12 10.48 -20.18
N PRO A 566 17.75 10.14 -18.93
CA PRO A 566 17.17 8.83 -18.62
C PRO A 566 15.87 8.53 -19.34
N TYR A 567 14.99 9.53 -19.52
CA TYR A 567 13.68 9.31 -20.12
C TYR A 567 13.72 8.96 -21.61
N GLN A 568 14.69 9.49 -22.37
CA GLN A 568 14.87 9.05 -23.75
C GLN A 568 15.24 7.56 -23.80
N THR A 569 16.18 7.12 -22.95
CA THR A 569 16.58 5.72 -22.87
C THR A 569 15.41 4.82 -22.45
N ALA A 570 14.57 5.28 -21.52
CA ALA A 570 13.39 4.55 -21.07
C ALA A 570 12.36 4.38 -22.19
N VAL A 571 12.13 5.42 -22.99
CA VAL A 571 11.26 5.37 -24.17
C VAL A 571 11.84 4.40 -25.23
N ASP A 572 13.13 4.44 -25.50
CA ASP A 572 13.80 3.52 -26.44
C ASP A 572 13.73 2.06 -25.95
N ARG A 573 13.67 1.86 -24.63
CA ARG A 573 13.47 0.57 -23.95
C ARG A 573 12.01 0.12 -23.90
N GLY A 574 11.08 0.92 -24.42
CA GLY A 574 9.66 0.59 -24.52
C GLY A 574 8.92 0.70 -23.18
N ILE A 575 9.28 1.66 -22.31
CA ILE A 575 8.56 1.92 -21.06
C ILE A 575 7.06 2.09 -21.30
N GLY A 576 6.24 1.44 -20.47
CA GLY A 576 4.79 1.38 -20.64
C GLY A 576 4.05 2.63 -20.16
N THR A 577 4.52 3.20 -19.06
CA THR A 577 3.93 4.39 -18.42
C THR A 577 4.99 5.37 -17.94
N VAL A 578 4.61 6.64 -17.80
CA VAL A 578 5.45 7.68 -17.20
C VAL A 578 4.63 8.45 -16.18
N MET A 579 5.21 8.72 -15.02
CA MET A 579 4.56 9.49 -13.95
C MET A 579 5.24 10.85 -13.80
N PRO A 580 4.55 12.00 -14.00
CA PRO A 580 5.15 13.30 -13.78
C PRO A 580 5.42 13.58 -12.30
N SER A 581 6.47 14.36 -12.01
CA SER A 581 6.86 14.74 -10.65
C SER A 581 5.90 15.72 -10.00
N TYR A 582 5.78 15.70 -8.68
CA TYR A 582 5.21 16.83 -7.92
C TYR A 582 6.00 18.13 -8.07
N SER A 583 7.30 18.06 -8.39
CA SER A 583 8.18 19.23 -8.39
C SER A 583 7.74 20.27 -9.41
N SER A 584 8.12 21.51 -9.13
CA SER A 584 8.03 22.58 -10.11
C SER A 584 9.33 22.63 -10.91
N LEU A 585 9.22 22.84 -12.21
CA LEU A 585 10.36 23.04 -13.10
C LEU A 585 10.45 24.52 -13.47
N ASP A 586 11.62 25.11 -13.23
CA ASP A 586 11.97 26.47 -13.65
C ASP A 586 13.13 26.39 -14.67
N ILE A 587 12.81 26.61 -15.95
CA ILE A 587 13.83 26.60 -17.01
C ILE A 587 14.32 28.03 -17.21
N VAL A 588 15.54 28.30 -16.77
CA VAL A 588 16.14 29.63 -16.84
C VAL A 588 16.09 30.16 -18.27
N GLY A 589 15.40 31.27 -18.45
CA GLY A 589 15.26 31.98 -19.74
C GLY A 589 14.03 31.61 -20.57
N ASP A 590 13.13 30.73 -20.11
CA ASP A 590 11.86 30.45 -20.80
C ASP A 590 10.74 31.46 -20.48
N GLY A 591 10.90 32.24 -19.41
CA GLY A 591 9.96 33.29 -19.00
C GLY A 591 8.73 32.80 -18.24
N LEU A 592 8.66 31.52 -17.87
CA LEU A 592 7.53 30.91 -17.15
C LEU A 592 7.72 30.91 -15.63
N GLY A 593 8.98 30.94 -15.16
CA GLY A 593 9.31 30.72 -13.76
C GLY A 593 9.00 29.28 -13.32
N PRO A 594 8.90 29.03 -12.00
CA PRO A 594 8.57 27.71 -11.48
C PRO A 594 7.13 27.31 -11.83
N VAL A 595 6.98 26.20 -12.56
CA VAL A 595 5.67 25.65 -12.93
C VAL A 595 5.62 24.15 -12.60
N LYS A 596 4.57 23.71 -11.89
CA LYS A 596 4.32 22.31 -11.54
C LYS A 596 4.34 21.41 -12.78
N MET A 597 5.02 20.26 -12.71
CA MET A 597 5.17 19.36 -13.86
C MET A 597 3.83 18.86 -14.43
N HIS A 598 2.81 18.66 -13.59
CA HIS A 598 1.45 18.31 -14.05
C HIS A 598 0.76 19.40 -14.88
N ALA A 599 1.29 20.63 -14.94
CA ALA A 599 0.84 21.70 -15.82
C ALA A 599 1.77 21.96 -17.03
N ARG A 600 2.90 21.24 -17.16
CA ARG A 600 3.90 21.48 -18.22
C ARG A 600 3.53 20.79 -19.54
N ALA A 601 2.56 21.35 -20.26
CA ALA A 601 2.16 20.86 -21.59
C ALA A 601 3.34 20.80 -22.58
N ASP A 602 4.26 21.76 -22.51
CA ASP A 602 5.48 21.81 -23.31
C ASP A 602 6.41 20.62 -23.04
N MET A 603 6.45 20.12 -21.81
CA MET A 603 7.25 18.96 -21.42
C MET A 603 6.53 17.64 -21.68
N ILE A 604 5.28 17.50 -21.26
CA ILE A 604 4.54 16.23 -21.38
C ILE A 604 4.14 15.98 -22.83
N ASN A 605 3.42 16.91 -23.48
CA ASN A 605 3.05 16.76 -24.88
C ASN A 605 4.25 17.03 -25.80
N GLY A 606 4.95 18.15 -25.59
CA GLY A 606 6.02 18.59 -26.50
C GLY A 606 7.27 17.72 -26.45
N VAL A 607 7.80 17.45 -25.27
CA VAL A 607 9.04 16.66 -25.11
C VAL A 607 8.77 15.16 -25.06
N LEU A 608 8.01 14.68 -24.07
CA LEU A 608 7.83 13.24 -23.83
C LEU A 608 7.05 12.56 -24.97
N LYS A 609 5.83 13.02 -25.25
CA LYS A 609 4.97 12.38 -26.27
C LYS A 609 5.47 12.64 -27.69
N ASN A 610 5.74 13.89 -28.05
CA ASN A 610 6.06 14.24 -29.44
C ASN A 610 7.53 14.04 -29.79
N ARG A 611 8.46 14.66 -29.05
CA ARG A 611 9.89 14.62 -29.40
C ARG A 611 10.54 13.27 -29.12
N MET A 612 10.29 12.68 -27.95
CA MET A 612 10.86 11.38 -27.57
C MET A 612 10.08 10.21 -28.19
N GLY A 613 8.82 10.43 -28.60
CA GLY A 613 8.00 9.42 -29.27
C GLY A 613 7.31 8.43 -28.33
N PHE A 614 7.06 8.82 -27.08
CA PHE A 614 6.40 7.96 -26.09
C PHE A 614 4.98 7.54 -26.52
N ASP A 615 4.77 6.22 -26.67
CA ASP A 615 3.52 5.60 -27.12
C ASP A 615 2.65 5.03 -25.98
N GLY A 616 3.15 5.07 -24.75
CA GLY A 616 2.42 4.69 -23.53
C GLY A 616 1.47 5.77 -23.03
N PHE A 617 1.04 5.64 -21.77
CA PHE A 617 0.18 6.63 -21.12
C PHE A 617 0.86 7.28 -19.91
N VAL A 618 0.49 8.53 -19.64
CA VAL A 618 1.00 9.35 -18.53
C VAL A 618 0.01 9.28 -17.37
N ILE A 619 0.49 8.89 -16.18
CA ILE A 619 -0.33 8.88 -14.96
C ILE A 619 0.15 9.98 -13.99
N SER A 620 -0.76 10.73 -13.34
CA SER A 620 -0.35 11.66 -12.29
C SER A 620 0.28 10.95 -11.08
N ASP A 621 1.02 11.69 -10.26
CA ASP A 621 1.37 11.20 -8.93
C ASP A 621 0.15 11.37 -7.99
N TRP A 622 0.24 10.87 -6.76
CA TRP A 622 -0.86 10.78 -5.79
C TRP A 622 -1.46 12.16 -5.46
N ASN A 623 -2.71 12.43 -5.84
CA ASN A 623 -3.36 13.75 -5.68
C ASN A 623 -2.51 14.92 -6.24
N ALA A 624 -1.60 14.69 -7.18
CA ALA A 624 -0.67 15.73 -7.61
C ALA A 624 -1.35 16.93 -8.29
N ILE A 625 -2.52 16.69 -8.90
CA ILE A 625 -3.32 17.77 -9.51
C ILE A 625 -3.86 18.75 -8.47
N ASP A 626 -3.97 18.35 -7.20
CA ASP A 626 -4.48 19.21 -6.12
C ASP A 626 -3.46 20.29 -5.72
N GLN A 627 -2.20 20.16 -6.16
CA GLN A 627 -1.16 21.18 -5.98
C GLN A 627 -1.10 22.20 -7.11
N LEU A 628 -1.98 22.09 -8.11
CA LEU A 628 -2.13 23.10 -9.13
C LEU A 628 -2.80 24.35 -8.53
N PRO A 629 -2.56 25.54 -9.09
CA PRO A 629 -3.28 26.74 -8.66
C PRO A 629 -4.70 26.76 -9.24
N GLY A 630 -5.63 27.39 -8.51
CA GLY A 630 -7.00 27.60 -8.97
C GLY A 630 -8.02 26.82 -8.15
N ASP A 631 -9.20 26.61 -8.75
CA ASP A 631 -10.19 25.68 -8.23
C ASP A 631 -10.01 24.28 -8.84
N TYR A 632 -10.73 23.30 -8.31
CA TYR A 632 -10.57 21.91 -8.75
C TYR A 632 -10.90 21.70 -10.24
N ALA A 633 -11.82 22.49 -10.81
CA ALA A 633 -12.12 22.46 -12.24
C ALA A 633 -10.90 22.90 -13.07
N ALA A 634 -10.25 24.00 -12.67
CA ALA A 634 -9.01 24.45 -13.29
C ALA A 634 -7.86 23.44 -13.14
N HIS A 635 -7.79 22.72 -12.01
CA HIS A 635 -6.80 21.65 -11.82
C HIS A 635 -6.99 20.52 -12.85
N VAL A 636 -8.23 20.05 -13.01
CA VAL A 636 -8.58 19.00 -13.96
C VAL A 636 -8.32 19.45 -15.40
N ASP A 637 -8.82 20.62 -15.79
CA ASP A 637 -8.58 21.19 -17.13
C ASP A 637 -7.08 21.26 -17.45
N THR A 638 -6.32 21.90 -16.55
CA THR A 638 -4.87 22.12 -16.72
C THR A 638 -4.12 20.80 -16.87
N ALA A 639 -4.34 19.82 -15.99
CA ALA A 639 -3.63 18.55 -16.02
C ALA A 639 -3.96 17.71 -17.26
N VAL A 640 -5.25 17.63 -17.63
CA VAL A 640 -5.70 16.89 -18.81
C VAL A 640 -5.10 17.49 -20.08
N ASN A 641 -5.18 18.82 -20.23
CA ASN A 641 -4.68 19.52 -21.40
C ASN A 641 -3.15 19.57 -21.45
N ALA A 642 -2.46 19.54 -20.30
CA ALA A 642 -1.02 19.33 -20.24
C ALA A 642 -0.61 17.95 -20.80
N GLY A 643 -1.53 16.99 -20.83
CA GLY A 643 -1.35 15.69 -21.46
C GLY A 643 -1.22 14.54 -20.46
N VAL A 644 -1.64 14.72 -19.21
CA VAL A 644 -1.84 13.59 -18.28
C VAL A 644 -3.01 12.74 -18.79
N ASP A 645 -2.82 11.43 -18.88
CA ASP A 645 -3.80 10.51 -19.45
C ASP A 645 -4.67 9.84 -18.39
N MET A 646 -4.11 9.57 -17.21
CA MET A 646 -4.80 8.97 -16.06
C MET A 646 -4.46 9.74 -14.78
N MET A 647 -5.45 9.94 -13.91
CA MET A 647 -5.29 10.70 -12.67
C MET A 647 -5.38 9.76 -11.49
N MET A 648 -4.32 9.77 -10.68
CA MET A 648 -4.26 9.11 -9.39
C MET A 648 -4.97 10.02 -8.36
N VAL A 649 -6.29 9.85 -8.28
CA VAL A 649 -7.22 10.58 -7.39
C VAL A 649 -7.82 9.60 -6.38
N PRO A 650 -6.99 9.07 -5.45
CA PRO A 650 -7.27 7.93 -4.60
C PRO A 650 -8.66 7.93 -3.93
N TYR A 651 -9.11 9.08 -3.43
CA TYR A 651 -10.36 9.23 -2.67
C TYR A 651 -11.37 10.19 -3.33
N SER A 652 -10.92 11.17 -4.10
CA SER A 652 -11.75 12.16 -4.80
C SER A 652 -12.11 11.74 -6.25
N TYR A 653 -12.00 10.44 -6.58
CA TYR A 653 -12.23 9.91 -7.93
C TYR A 653 -13.64 10.19 -8.49
N LYS A 654 -14.65 10.29 -7.62
CA LYS A 654 -16.04 10.65 -8.01
C LYS A 654 -16.10 12.09 -8.49
N ASP A 655 -15.53 13.00 -7.69
CA ASP A 655 -15.46 14.42 -8.01
C ASP A 655 -14.67 14.63 -9.29
N PHE A 656 -13.48 14.04 -9.40
CA PHE A 656 -12.67 14.06 -10.61
C PHE A 656 -13.47 13.66 -11.86
N SER A 657 -14.14 12.51 -11.82
CA SER A 657 -14.88 11.98 -12.97
C SER A 657 -16.02 12.92 -13.37
N SER A 658 -16.75 13.45 -12.38
CA SER A 658 -17.85 14.39 -12.62
C SER A 658 -17.36 15.72 -13.20
N THR A 659 -16.26 16.25 -12.69
CA THR A 659 -15.62 17.49 -13.14
C THR A 659 -15.07 17.33 -14.56
N LEU A 660 -14.38 16.23 -14.87
CA LEU A 660 -13.87 15.98 -16.22
C LEU A 660 -14.98 15.95 -17.27
N ILE A 661 -16.11 15.30 -16.96
CA ILE A 661 -17.28 15.28 -17.84
C ILE A 661 -17.83 16.70 -18.04
N ALA A 662 -17.88 17.51 -16.98
CA ALA A 662 -18.31 18.90 -17.05
C ALA A 662 -17.36 19.75 -17.91
N GLU A 663 -16.05 19.64 -17.73
CA GLU A 663 -15.04 20.37 -18.51
C GLU A 663 -15.06 20.01 -20.00
N VAL A 664 -15.33 18.73 -20.32
CA VAL A 664 -15.54 18.30 -21.71
C VAL A 664 -16.83 18.89 -22.29
N LYS A 665 -17.92 18.91 -21.51
CA LYS A 665 -19.18 19.51 -21.94
C LYS A 665 -19.07 21.03 -22.12
N ALA A 666 -18.27 21.70 -21.30
CA ALA A 666 -17.97 23.12 -21.40
C ALA A 666 -17.04 23.44 -22.59
N GLY A 667 -16.30 22.45 -23.09
CA GLY A 667 -15.39 22.58 -24.23
C GLY A 667 -13.98 23.04 -23.85
N HIS A 668 -13.66 23.13 -22.55
CA HIS A 668 -12.32 23.41 -22.06
C HIS A 668 -11.38 22.23 -22.31
N VAL A 669 -11.88 21.00 -22.12
CA VAL A 669 -11.20 19.77 -22.52
C VAL A 669 -11.82 19.22 -23.80
N THR A 670 -11.01 19.02 -24.84
CA THR A 670 -11.52 18.52 -26.12
C THR A 670 -11.79 17.01 -26.10
N ALA A 671 -12.85 16.56 -26.79
CA ALA A 671 -13.11 15.12 -26.97
C ALA A 671 -11.91 14.36 -27.58
N LYS A 672 -11.12 15.03 -28.44
CA LYS A 672 -9.90 14.46 -29.02
C LYS A 672 -8.82 14.19 -27.97
N ARG A 673 -8.67 15.04 -26.96
CA ARG A 673 -7.70 14.85 -25.85
C ARG A 673 -8.08 13.64 -25.00
N ILE A 674 -9.37 13.49 -24.69
CA ILE A 674 -9.90 12.31 -24.00
C ILE A 674 -9.69 11.04 -24.84
N ASP A 675 -9.99 11.08 -26.14
CA ASP A 675 -9.79 9.92 -27.03
C ASP A 675 -8.32 9.51 -27.13
N ASP A 676 -7.37 10.44 -27.14
CA ASP A 676 -5.93 10.14 -27.08
C ASP A 676 -5.55 9.46 -25.75
N ALA A 677 -5.97 10.02 -24.62
CA ALA A 677 -5.70 9.46 -23.30
C ALA A 677 -6.23 8.04 -23.16
N VAL A 678 -7.51 7.82 -23.46
CA VAL A 678 -8.16 6.51 -23.38
C VAL A 678 -7.53 5.53 -24.38
N SER A 679 -7.15 5.97 -25.59
CA SER A 679 -6.48 5.10 -26.56
C SER A 679 -5.14 4.59 -26.04
N ARG A 680 -4.36 5.42 -25.34
CA ARG A 680 -3.07 5.03 -24.75
C ARG A 680 -3.25 4.03 -23.61
N ILE A 681 -4.22 4.28 -22.72
CA ILE A 681 -4.57 3.39 -21.60
C ILE A 681 -5.02 2.03 -22.12
N LEU A 682 -5.99 2.00 -23.03
CA LEU A 682 -6.51 0.75 -23.62
C LEU A 682 -5.42 -0.01 -24.38
N THR A 683 -4.50 0.68 -25.07
CA THR A 683 -3.38 0.04 -25.75
C THR A 683 -2.52 -0.78 -24.78
N GLN A 684 -2.20 -0.23 -23.59
CA GLN A 684 -1.41 -0.96 -22.60
C GLN A 684 -2.22 -2.11 -21.97
N LYS A 685 -3.52 -1.93 -21.71
CA LYS A 685 -4.40 -3.02 -21.24
C LYS A 685 -4.48 -4.20 -22.23
N PHE A 686 -4.55 -3.91 -23.53
CA PHE A 686 -4.47 -4.95 -24.57
C PHE A 686 -3.08 -5.59 -24.66
N LYS A 687 -1.99 -4.81 -24.55
CA LYS A 687 -0.61 -5.37 -24.55
C LYS A 687 -0.38 -6.31 -23.34
N LEU A 688 -0.96 -5.99 -22.18
CA LEU A 688 -0.97 -6.83 -20.97
C LEU A 688 -1.84 -8.09 -21.09
N GLY A 689 -2.66 -8.20 -22.14
CA GLY A 689 -3.58 -9.32 -22.33
C GLY A 689 -4.77 -9.33 -21.36
N LEU A 690 -5.07 -8.20 -20.69
CA LEU A 690 -6.12 -8.15 -19.66
C LEU A 690 -7.53 -8.41 -20.22
N PHE A 691 -7.77 -8.12 -21.50
CA PHE A 691 -9.05 -8.46 -22.16
C PHE A 691 -9.21 -9.97 -22.37
N GLU A 692 -8.12 -10.72 -22.48
CA GLU A 692 -8.15 -12.17 -22.63
C GLU A 692 -8.05 -12.89 -21.29
N LYS A 693 -7.32 -12.31 -20.33
CA LYS A 693 -7.07 -12.85 -18.99
C LYS A 693 -7.17 -11.71 -17.96
N PRO A 694 -8.38 -11.33 -17.51
CA PRO A 694 -8.56 -10.21 -16.59
C PRO A 694 -8.24 -10.55 -15.13
N TYR A 695 -8.20 -11.83 -14.78
CA TYR A 695 -8.04 -12.32 -13.42
C TYR A 695 -6.58 -12.65 -13.09
N ALA A 696 -6.29 -12.74 -11.79
CA ALA A 696 -4.99 -13.07 -11.24
C ALA A 696 -4.49 -14.44 -11.72
N ASP A 697 -3.23 -14.51 -12.13
CA ASP A 697 -2.52 -15.77 -12.39
C ASP A 697 -1.60 -16.07 -11.21
N THR A 698 -2.00 -17.02 -10.37
CA THR A 698 -1.28 -17.39 -9.14
C THR A 698 -0.37 -18.61 -9.33
N SER A 699 -0.17 -19.08 -10.58
CA SER A 699 0.63 -20.27 -10.87
C SER A 699 2.08 -20.16 -10.38
N ASN A 700 2.63 -18.95 -10.35
CA ASN A 700 3.98 -18.64 -9.88
C ASN A 700 4.06 -18.23 -8.39
N ALA A 701 2.94 -18.24 -7.64
CA ALA A 701 2.91 -17.76 -6.25
C ALA A 701 3.88 -18.50 -5.30
N ALA A 702 4.23 -19.76 -5.61
CA ALA A 702 5.24 -20.51 -4.84
C ALA A 702 6.68 -19.97 -4.99
N GLN A 703 6.94 -19.12 -5.99
CA GLN A 703 8.24 -18.47 -6.18
C GLN A 703 8.42 -17.22 -5.30
N ILE A 704 7.33 -16.65 -4.77
CA ILE A 704 7.36 -15.48 -3.89
C ILE A 704 8.24 -15.77 -2.67
N GLY A 705 9.27 -14.95 -2.48
CA GLY A 705 10.21 -15.13 -1.36
C GLY A 705 11.03 -16.42 -1.45
N SER A 706 11.11 -17.07 -2.61
CA SER A 706 11.84 -18.34 -2.78
C SER A 706 13.33 -18.18 -2.56
N THR A 707 14.02 -19.28 -2.24
CA THR A 707 15.49 -19.29 -2.13
C THR A 707 16.18 -18.79 -3.40
N SER A 708 15.59 -19.02 -4.58
CA SER A 708 16.18 -18.58 -5.84
C SER A 708 16.07 -17.06 -6.02
N HIS A 709 14.93 -16.46 -5.65
CA HIS A 709 14.72 -15.01 -5.67
C HIS A 709 15.58 -14.32 -4.61
N ARG A 710 15.61 -14.85 -3.39
CA ARG A 710 16.47 -14.37 -2.30
C ARG A 710 17.96 -14.50 -2.62
N ALA A 711 18.36 -15.46 -3.45
CA ALA A 711 19.76 -15.54 -3.92
C ALA A 711 20.15 -14.36 -4.81
N VAL A 712 19.22 -13.81 -5.61
CA VAL A 712 19.42 -12.58 -6.39
C VAL A 712 19.54 -11.37 -5.45
N ALA A 713 18.64 -11.25 -4.47
CA ALA A 713 18.71 -10.18 -3.47
C ALA A 713 20.00 -10.24 -2.64
N ARG A 714 20.46 -11.44 -2.24
CA ARG A 714 21.75 -11.66 -1.56
C ARG A 714 22.93 -11.24 -2.43
N GLN A 715 22.89 -11.56 -3.72
CA GLN A 715 23.92 -11.12 -4.67
C GLN A 715 23.95 -9.58 -4.74
N ALA A 716 22.79 -8.94 -4.91
CA ALA A 716 22.67 -7.49 -4.95
C ALA A 716 23.14 -6.83 -3.65
N ALA A 717 22.75 -7.37 -2.50
CA ALA A 717 23.19 -6.88 -1.19
C ALA A 717 24.70 -6.98 -1.02
N ALA A 718 25.35 -8.05 -1.52
CA ALA A 718 26.80 -8.19 -1.46
C ALA A 718 27.53 -7.22 -2.40
N GLU A 719 27.04 -7.06 -3.63
CA GLU A 719 27.67 -6.22 -4.66
C GLU A 719 27.41 -4.72 -4.44
N SER A 720 26.38 -4.35 -3.67
CA SER A 720 26.08 -2.96 -3.30
C SER A 720 27.02 -2.39 -2.24
N GLN A 721 27.72 -3.24 -1.48
CA GLN A 721 28.56 -2.80 -0.37
C GLN A 721 29.80 -2.04 -0.89
N VAL A 722 29.96 -0.80 -0.46
CA VAL A 722 31.08 0.06 -0.88
C VAL A 722 32.08 0.20 0.27
N LEU A 723 33.27 -0.38 0.10
CA LEU A 723 34.36 -0.26 1.07
C LEU A 723 35.08 1.08 0.88
N LEU A 724 34.85 2.04 1.76
CA LEU A 724 35.40 3.40 1.64
C LEU A 724 36.82 3.50 2.21
N LYS A 725 37.06 2.79 3.32
CA LYS A 725 38.33 2.75 4.05
C LYS A 725 38.61 1.32 4.54
N ASN A 726 39.87 0.90 4.53
CA ASN A 726 40.31 -0.40 5.06
C ASN A 726 41.77 -0.34 5.54
N ALA A 727 42.03 0.49 6.55
CA ALA A 727 43.37 0.67 7.12
C ALA A 727 43.87 -0.64 7.76
N GLY A 728 45.12 -1.02 7.44
CA GLY A 728 45.72 -2.25 7.98
C GLY A 728 45.09 -3.56 7.49
N GLY A 729 44.12 -3.51 6.56
CA GLY A 729 43.44 -4.70 6.04
C GLY A 729 42.57 -5.40 7.08
N VAL A 730 41.79 -4.64 7.86
CA VAL A 730 40.84 -5.18 8.85
C VAL A 730 39.82 -6.10 8.19
N LEU A 731 39.32 -5.74 7.01
CA LEU A 731 38.46 -6.58 6.20
C LEU A 731 39.26 -7.30 5.10
N PRO A 732 38.96 -8.58 4.81
CA PRO A 732 37.89 -9.38 5.39
C PRO A 732 38.20 -9.92 6.79
N LEU A 733 37.15 -10.09 7.60
CA LEU A 733 37.19 -10.75 8.90
C LEU A 733 37.54 -12.23 8.76
N LYS A 734 38.25 -12.77 9.75
CA LYS A 734 38.57 -14.20 9.84
C LYS A 734 37.59 -14.89 10.77
N LYS A 735 37.14 -16.09 10.40
CA LYS A 735 36.14 -16.86 11.17
C LYS A 735 36.58 -17.21 12.60
N ASN A 736 37.89 -17.28 12.86
CA ASN A 736 38.44 -17.59 14.17
C ASN A 736 38.62 -16.35 15.08
N GLN A 737 38.37 -15.14 14.58
CA GLN A 737 38.39 -13.93 15.40
C GLN A 737 37.16 -13.89 16.32
N LYS A 738 37.35 -13.45 17.56
CA LYS A 738 36.27 -13.03 18.45
C LYS A 738 35.82 -11.63 18.02
N VAL A 739 34.60 -11.53 17.51
CA VAL A 739 34.04 -10.30 16.94
C VAL A 739 33.07 -9.68 17.94
N TYR A 740 33.33 -8.43 18.33
CA TYR A 740 32.39 -7.62 19.10
C TYR A 740 31.48 -6.85 18.16
N VAL A 741 30.17 -7.11 18.18
CA VAL A 741 29.18 -6.43 17.33
C VAL A 741 28.35 -5.47 18.16
N ALA A 742 28.19 -4.23 17.67
CA ALA A 742 27.36 -3.19 18.28
C ALA A 742 26.65 -2.34 17.22
N GLY A 743 25.86 -1.37 17.68
CA GLY A 743 25.18 -0.37 16.86
C GLY A 743 23.68 -0.65 16.70
N SER A 744 22.93 0.43 16.51
CA SER A 744 21.47 0.46 16.39
C SER A 744 20.93 -0.47 15.29
N ASN A 745 21.69 -0.64 14.20
CA ASN A 745 21.25 -1.29 12.95
C ASN A 745 21.83 -2.70 12.78
N ALA A 746 22.55 -3.24 13.77
CA ALA A 746 23.16 -4.57 13.65
C ALA A 746 22.12 -5.69 13.57
N ASP A 747 21.03 -5.58 14.34
CA ASP A 747 19.99 -6.60 14.47
C ASP A 747 18.59 -6.00 14.28
N ASP A 748 18.43 -5.19 13.23
CA ASP A 748 17.18 -4.52 12.90
C ASP A 748 16.88 -4.68 11.41
N LEU A 749 15.91 -5.54 11.08
CA LEU A 749 15.57 -5.86 9.70
C LEU A 749 14.91 -4.66 9.00
N GLY A 750 14.06 -3.93 9.72
CA GLY A 750 13.37 -2.74 9.24
C GLY A 750 14.33 -1.63 8.84
N ASN A 751 15.34 -1.36 9.67
CA ASN A 751 16.34 -0.33 9.37
C ASN A 751 17.17 -0.68 8.14
N GLN A 752 17.52 -1.97 7.91
CA GLN A 752 18.26 -2.36 6.70
C GLN A 752 17.40 -2.43 5.42
N THR A 753 16.07 -2.51 5.54
CA THR A 753 15.17 -2.43 4.37
C THR A 753 14.75 -1.01 4.05
N GLY A 754 14.67 -0.12 5.04
CA GLY A 754 14.33 1.29 4.88
C GLY A 754 12.85 1.55 4.60
N GLY A 755 12.56 2.73 4.03
CA GLY A 755 11.21 3.11 3.61
C GLY A 755 10.67 2.21 2.49
N TRP A 756 9.37 2.35 2.20
CA TRP A 756 8.67 1.51 1.23
C TRP A 756 8.77 0.01 1.53
N THR A 757 8.83 -0.41 2.79
CA THR A 757 8.83 -1.84 3.17
C THR A 757 7.70 -2.14 4.12
N ILE A 758 6.71 -2.91 3.66
CA ILE A 758 5.43 -3.25 4.30
C ILE A 758 4.53 -2.04 4.52
N THR A 759 5.06 -0.92 5.00
CA THR A 759 4.38 0.37 5.15
C THR A 759 5.11 1.44 4.34
N TRP A 760 4.44 2.57 4.10
CA TRP A 760 4.99 3.69 3.34
C TRP A 760 6.33 4.20 3.91
N GLN A 761 6.36 4.60 5.18
CA GLN A 761 7.59 5.07 5.84
C GLN A 761 8.56 3.93 6.22
N GLY A 762 8.14 2.67 6.09
CA GLY A 762 8.80 1.55 6.76
C GLY A 762 8.61 1.61 8.28
N ALA A 763 9.27 0.70 8.98
CA ALA A 763 9.31 0.68 10.44
C ALA A 763 10.57 -0.05 10.90
N SER A 764 11.17 0.39 12.01
CA SER A 764 12.24 -0.35 12.69
C SER A 764 11.75 -1.68 13.27
N GLY A 765 12.68 -2.59 13.55
CA GLY A 765 12.40 -3.91 14.12
C GLY A 765 12.23 -5.00 13.06
N THR A 766 11.41 -6.00 13.35
CA THR A 766 11.13 -7.11 12.41
C THR A 766 9.71 -6.98 11.89
N ASN A 767 9.56 -6.39 10.70
CA ASN A 767 8.26 -6.17 10.04
C ASN A 767 7.99 -7.15 8.88
N THR A 768 9.01 -7.90 8.43
CA THR A 768 8.91 -8.92 7.37
C THR A 768 9.87 -10.09 7.62
N THR A 769 9.95 -11.04 6.70
CA THR A 769 10.87 -12.19 6.78
C THR A 769 12.19 -11.90 6.07
N GLY A 770 13.30 -12.05 6.80
CA GLY A 770 14.65 -11.84 6.27
C GLY A 770 15.73 -12.25 7.26
N THR A 771 16.97 -11.88 6.95
CA THR A 771 18.16 -12.09 7.77
C THR A 771 18.79 -10.75 8.09
N THR A 772 18.91 -10.42 9.38
CA THR A 772 19.62 -9.21 9.82
C THR A 772 21.12 -9.31 9.53
N ILE A 773 21.85 -8.19 9.49
CA ILE A 773 23.31 -8.20 9.33
C ILE A 773 23.98 -9.04 10.43
N LEU A 774 23.57 -8.89 11.70
CA LEU A 774 24.06 -9.69 12.83
C LEU A 774 23.82 -11.19 12.58
N GLN A 775 22.60 -11.55 12.17
CA GLN A 775 22.28 -12.95 11.89
C GLN A 775 23.10 -13.48 10.71
N GLY A 776 23.30 -12.69 9.66
CA GLY A 776 24.16 -13.05 8.53
C GLY A 776 25.61 -13.31 8.94
N MET A 777 26.15 -12.49 9.86
CA MET A 777 27.49 -12.70 10.42
C MET A 777 27.59 -14.00 11.22
N LYS A 778 26.56 -14.34 12.00
CA LYS A 778 26.47 -15.63 12.71
C LYS A 778 26.39 -16.80 11.72
N ASN A 779 25.55 -16.70 10.70
CA ASN A 779 25.38 -17.71 9.64
C ASN A 779 26.68 -17.97 8.85
N ALA A 780 27.51 -16.95 8.66
CA ALA A 780 28.82 -17.09 8.02
C ALA A 780 29.84 -17.91 8.86
N GLY A 781 29.50 -18.22 10.12
CA GLY A 781 30.33 -18.96 11.08
C GLY A 781 31.25 -18.05 11.91
N GLY A 782 30.87 -16.78 12.10
CA GLY A 782 31.62 -15.84 12.94
C GLY A 782 31.41 -16.10 14.44
N ASN A 783 32.49 -15.96 15.23
CA ASN A 783 32.41 -15.99 16.69
C ASN A 783 32.02 -14.60 17.22
N VAL A 784 30.71 -14.32 17.25
CA VAL A 784 30.14 -12.99 17.49
C VAL A 784 29.56 -12.87 18.90
N THR A 785 29.94 -11.82 19.62
CA THR A 785 29.17 -11.29 20.76
C THR A 785 28.49 -10.00 20.36
N TYR A 786 27.22 -9.82 20.72
CA TYR A 786 26.44 -8.63 20.38
C TYR A 786 26.08 -7.81 21.63
N SER A 787 26.25 -6.49 21.54
CA SER A 787 25.77 -5.50 22.51
C SER A 787 25.34 -4.24 21.75
N LYS A 788 24.01 -4.05 21.60
CA LYS A 788 23.41 -2.98 20.77
C LYS A 788 24.00 -1.60 21.02
N ASP A 789 24.02 -1.18 22.28
CA ASP A 789 24.50 0.12 22.76
C ASP A 789 26.00 0.12 23.13
N ALA A 790 26.70 -0.96 22.79
CA ALA A 790 28.06 -1.25 23.21
C ALA A 790 28.28 -1.18 24.74
N SER A 791 27.25 -1.35 25.59
CA SER A 791 27.37 -1.31 27.06
C SER A 791 28.23 -2.43 27.65
N ALA A 792 28.29 -3.60 27.01
CA ALA A 792 29.08 -4.74 27.45
C ALA A 792 30.59 -4.44 27.46
N ALA A 793 31.36 -5.27 28.19
CA ALA A 793 32.81 -5.14 28.24
C ALA A 793 33.44 -5.43 26.87
N THR A 794 34.29 -4.51 26.40
CA THR A 794 34.97 -4.60 25.10
C THR A 794 36.32 -5.35 25.16
N SER A 795 36.75 -5.79 26.34
CA SER A 795 38.00 -6.54 26.50
C SER A 795 37.89 -8.00 26.02
N GLY A 796 38.97 -8.53 25.43
CA GLY A 796 39.05 -9.94 25.02
C GLY A 796 38.51 -10.27 23.62
N TYR A 797 38.20 -9.25 22.81
CA TYR A 797 37.81 -9.37 21.40
C TYR A 797 38.96 -8.98 20.47
N ASP A 798 39.00 -9.58 19.28
CA ASP A 798 40.05 -9.35 18.27
C ASP A 798 39.72 -8.16 17.35
N VAL A 799 38.43 -7.93 17.10
CA VAL A 799 37.92 -6.93 16.16
C VAL A 799 36.49 -6.52 16.51
N GLY A 800 36.17 -5.25 16.31
CA GLY A 800 34.83 -4.69 16.49
C GLY A 800 34.13 -4.49 15.14
N VAL A 801 32.81 -4.68 15.12
CA VAL A 801 31.93 -4.32 14.01
C VAL A 801 30.79 -3.47 14.57
N VAL A 802 30.63 -2.25 14.08
CA VAL A 802 29.59 -1.32 14.52
C VAL A 802 28.67 -1.01 13.35
N VAL A 803 27.40 -1.37 13.45
CA VAL A 803 26.41 -1.20 12.37
C VAL A 803 25.40 -0.13 12.79
N VAL A 804 25.44 1.02 12.13
CA VAL A 804 24.75 2.26 12.53
C VAL A 804 24.19 2.99 11.31
N GLY A 805 23.42 4.05 11.51
CA GLY A 805 22.96 4.91 10.42
C GLY A 805 21.53 5.39 10.62
N GLU A 806 20.78 5.45 9.53
CA GLU A 806 19.43 6.02 9.54
C GLU A 806 18.38 4.95 9.91
N THR A 807 17.23 5.43 10.39
CA THR A 807 15.99 4.65 10.48
C THR A 807 15.16 4.83 9.18
N PRO A 808 14.13 3.99 8.93
CA PRO A 808 13.29 4.11 7.75
C PRO A 808 12.60 5.48 7.61
N TYR A 809 12.55 5.97 6.37
CA TYR A 809 11.79 7.15 5.94
C TYR A 809 11.43 7.05 4.47
N ALA A 810 10.43 7.80 4.04
CA ALA A 810 10.08 7.99 2.63
C ALA A 810 9.65 9.43 2.33
N GLU A 811 9.96 9.90 1.13
CA GLU A 811 9.53 11.20 0.61
C GLU A 811 10.01 12.37 1.49
N GLY A 812 9.30 13.50 1.47
CA GLY A 812 9.67 14.68 2.25
C GLY A 812 9.70 14.48 3.77
N ILE A 813 9.19 13.36 4.31
CA ILE A 813 9.42 13.00 5.73
C ILE A 813 10.90 12.72 5.98
N GLY A 814 11.63 12.17 5.01
CA GLY A 814 13.07 11.92 5.09
C GLY A 814 13.96 13.12 4.81
N ASP A 815 13.38 14.28 4.49
CA ASP A 815 14.14 15.47 4.19
C ASP A 815 14.99 15.93 5.38
N VAL A 816 16.23 16.32 5.11
CA VAL A 816 17.06 17.00 6.12
C VAL A 816 16.38 18.30 6.52
N GLY A 817 16.38 18.61 7.82
CA GLY A 817 15.67 19.77 8.37
C GLY A 817 14.19 19.51 8.66
N ASN A 818 13.66 18.33 8.32
CA ASN A 818 12.31 17.87 8.72
C ASN A 818 12.40 16.77 9.79
N GLY A 819 13.11 17.04 10.88
CA GLY A 819 13.38 16.05 11.95
C GLY A 819 14.49 15.04 11.63
N ASN A 820 15.09 15.14 10.44
CA ASN A 820 16.24 14.33 10.03
C ASN A 820 17.46 15.23 9.76
N ASP A 821 18.65 14.65 9.91
CA ASP A 821 19.92 15.26 9.53
C ASP A 821 20.84 14.22 8.84
N LEU A 822 22.04 14.64 8.45
CA LEU A 822 23.03 13.76 7.80
C LEU A 822 24.03 13.17 8.78
N THR A 823 23.81 13.27 10.09
CA THR A 823 24.76 12.84 11.12
C THR A 823 24.25 11.59 11.83
N LEU A 824 25.19 10.78 12.33
CA LEU A 824 24.83 9.66 13.19
C LEU A 824 24.20 10.17 14.49
N THR A 825 23.23 9.43 15.04
CA THR A 825 22.66 9.76 16.34
C THR A 825 23.74 9.79 17.44
N PRO A 826 23.57 10.55 18.52
CA PRO A 826 24.56 10.58 19.62
C PRO A 826 24.88 9.19 20.20
N ALA A 827 23.88 8.29 20.26
CA ALA A 827 24.06 6.92 20.72
C ALA A 827 24.95 6.10 19.76
N ASP A 828 24.74 6.24 18.46
CA ASP A 828 25.56 5.56 17.45
C ASP A 828 26.99 6.11 17.41
N GLN A 829 27.16 7.43 17.54
CA GLN A 829 28.48 8.05 17.68
C GLN A 829 29.23 7.50 18.90
N ALA A 830 28.55 7.39 20.05
CA ALA A 830 29.13 6.84 21.27
C ALA A 830 29.52 5.36 21.12
N ALA A 831 28.70 4.56 20.44
CA ALA A 831 29.02 3.16 20.14
C ALA A 831 30.26 3.02 19.25
N VAL A 832 30.34 3.84 18.17
CA VAL A 832 31.52 3.90 17.30
C VAL A 832 32.76 4.28 18.10
N ASP A 833 32.70 5.37 18.87
CA ASP A 833 33.83 5.86 19.65
C ASP A 833 34.31 4.83 20.67
N LYS A 834 33.40 4.19 21.40
CA LYS A 834 33.74 3.19 22.43
C LYS A 834 34.42 1.97 21.83
N VAL A 835 33.88 1.42 20.74
CA VAL A 835 34.39 0.18 20.14
C VAL A 835 35.70 0.43 19.40
N CYS A 836 35.78 1.49 18.60
CA CYS A 836 36.97 1.83 17.81
C CYS A 836 38.15 2.32 18.66
N ALA A 837 37.90 2.85 19.87
CA ALA A 837 38.96 3.14 20.82
C ALA A 837 39.54 1.88 21.48
N ALA A 838 38.74 0.81 21.60
CA ALA A 838 39.13 -0.41 22.32
C ALA A 838 39.89 -1.41 21.45
N MET A 839 39.60 -1.48 20.15
CA MET A 839 40.16 -2.47 19.23
C MET A 839 40.07 -1.99 17.78
N LYS A 840 40.68 -2.75 16.85
CA LYS A 840 40.46 -2.51 15.42
C LYS A 840 38.98 -2.65 15.08
N CYS A 841 38.40 -1.67 14.38
CA CYS A 841 36.96 -1.66 14.13
C CYS A 841 36.58 -1.49 12.65
N ALA A 842 35.51 -2.16 12.24
CA ALA A 842 34.80 -1.88 11.00
C ALA A 842 33.46 -1.21 11.33
N VAL A 843 33.16 -0.08 10.69
CA VAL A 843 31.87 0.60 10.80
C VAL A 843 31.08 0.41 9.50
N LEU A 844 29.85 -0.05 9.62
CA LEU A 844 28.88 -0.21 8.53
C LEU A 844 27.82 0.87 8.68
N ILE A 845 27.64 1.69 7.65
CA ILE A 845 26.61 2.72 7.58
C ILE A 845 25.42 2.18 6.78
N VAL A 846 24.32 1.88 7.47
CA VAL A 846 23.03 1.52 6.88
C VAL A 846 22.20 2.80 6.75
N SER A 847 22.04 3.30 5.53
CA SER A 847 21.42 4.60 5.27
C SER A 847 20.91 4.72 3.83
N GLY A 848 19.94 5.60 3.60
CA GLY A 848 19.46 5.90 2.24
C GLY A 848 20.40 6.81 1.45
N ARG A 849 21.37 7.41 2.12
CA ARG A 849 22.27 8.46 1.59
C ARG A 849 23.57 8.54 2.37
N PRO A 850 24.60 9.25 1.87
CA PRO A 850 25.82 9.52 2.62
C PRO A 850 25.55 10.13 4.00
N GLN A 851 26.29 9.68 5.01
CA GLN A 851 26.25 10.23 6.36
C GLN A 851 27.58 10.95 6.67
N LEU A 852 27.50 12.12 7.30
CA LEU A 852 28.63 12.91 7.75
C LEU A 852 29.32 12.20 8.93
N ILE A 853 30.53 11.70 8.66
CA ILE A 853 31.31 10.85 9.58
C ILE A 853 32.72 11.42 9.83
N GLY A 854 32.95 12.69 9.50
CA GLY A 854 34.27 13.33 9.51
C GLY A 854 34.97 13.26 10.87
N ASP A 855 34.25 13.50 11.97
CA ASP A 855 34.82 13.54 13.32
C ASP A 855 35.25 12.14 13.82
N GLN A 856 34.56 11.10 13.39
CA GLN A 856 34.84 9.71 13.76
C GLN A 856 35.82 9.04 12.78
N LEU A 857 35.91 9.51 11.53
CA LEU A 857 36.70 8.89 10.46
C LEU A 857 38.16 8.57 10.84
N PRO A 858 38.91 9.42 11.58
CA PRO A 858 40.27 9.08 12.01
C PRO A 858 40.35 7.85 12.91
N LYS A 859 39.30 7.57 13.71
CA LYS A 859 39.22 6.46 14.67
C LYS A 859 38.79 5.15 14.02
N ILE A 860 38.10 5.21 12.89
CA ILE A 860 37.54 4.06 12.18
C ILE A 860 38.63 3.38 11.33
N ASP A 861 38.88 2.08 11.50
CA ASP A 861 39.86 1.37 10.66
C ASP A 861 39.30 0.92 9.32
N ALA A 862 38.07 0.41 9.28
CA ALA A 862 37.36 0.10 8.05
C ALA A 862 35.97 0.75 8.04
N LEU A 863 35.57 1.33 6.90
CA LEU A 863 34.27 1.98 6.72
C LEU A 863 33.58 1.41 5.49
N VAL A 864 32.33 0.97 5.65
CA VAL A 864 31.52 0.41 4.59
C VAL A 864 30.21 1.19 4.49
N ALA A 865 29.92 1.73 3.30
CA ALA A 865 28.57 2.16 2.98
C ALA A 865 27.74 0.92 2.63
N SER A 866 26.79 0.59 3.49
CA SER A 866 25.93 -0.59 3.36
C SER A 866 24.60 -0.28 2.68
N TRP A 867 24.28 1.02 2.55
CA TRP A 867 23.03 1.53 2.00
C TRP A 867 21.81 0.94 2.74
N LEU A 868 20.74 0.65 2.02
CA LEU A 868 19.59 -0.12 2.49
C LEU A 868 19.61 -1.48 1.75
N PRO A 869 20.27 -2.52 2.31
CA PRO A 869 20.57 -3.76 1.58
C PRO A 869 19.38 -4.73 1.40
N GLY A 870 18.19 -4.44 1.92
CA GLY A 870 17.01 -5.29 1.77
C GLY A 870 16.98 -6.45 2.78
N THR A 871 16.30 -7.56 2.46
CA THR A 871 16.08 -8.67 3.43
C THR A 871 17.28 -9.59 3.64
N GLU A 872 18.30 -9.51 2.79
CA GLU A 872 19.36 -10.53 2.71
C GLU A 872 20.67 -10.09 3.36
N GLY A 873 20.69 -9.90 4.68
CA GLY A 873 21.90 -9.53 5.46
C GLY A 873 23.07 -10.53 5.33
N ASP A 874 22.75 -11.76 4.92
CA ASP A 874 23.72 -12.78 4.45
C ASP A 874 24.64 -12.26 3.32
N GLY A 875 24.16 -11.37 2.46
CA GLY A 875 24.95 -10.75 1.38
C GLY A 875 25.98 -9.76 1.91
N VAL A 876 25.62 -8.98 2.93
CA VAL A 876 26.55 -8.09 3.66
C VAL A 876 27.64 -8.93 4.33
N ALA A 877 27.26 -10.01 5.03
CA ALA A 877 28.21 -10.92 5.67
C ALA A 877 29.15 -11.62 4.67
N ASP A 878 28.69 -11.94 3.45
CA ASP A 878 29.51 -12.58 2.42
C ASP A 878 30.76 -11.76 2.08
N VAL A 879 30.66 -10.42 2.02
CA VAL A 879 31.82 -9.56 1.75
C VAL A 879 32.65 -9.28 3.01
N LEU A 880 32.01 -9.14 4.18
CA LEU A 880 32.71 -8.94 5.45
C LEU A 880 33.67 -10.11 5.77
N TYR A 881 33.26 -11.35 5.50
CA TYR A 881 34.08 -12.55 5.72
C TYR A 881 34.84 -13.03 4.47
N GLY A 882 34.83 -12.25 3.38
CA GLY A 882 35.63 -12.52 2.18
C GLY A 882 35.18 -13.73 1.36
N LYS A 883 33.92 -14.19 1.52
CA LYS A 883 33.30 -15.16 0.60
C LYS A 883 33.05 -14.53 -0.77
N ARG A 884 32.80 -13.22 -0.78
CA ARG A 884 32.76 -12.36 -1.97
C ARG A 884 33.73 -11.19 -1.80
N SER A 885 34.17 -10.62 -2.91
CA SER A 885 34.96 -9.38 -2.89
C SER A 885 34.04 -8.18 -2.76
N PHE A 886 34.50 -7.14 -2.06
CA PHE A 886 33.92 -5.81 -2.25
C PHE A 886 34.15 -5.36 -3.69
N THR A 887 33.06 -4.97 -4.35
CA THR A 887 33.01 -4.55 -5.76
C THR A 887 32.20 -3.26 -5.96
N GLY A 888 31.35 -2.92 -4.99
CA GLY A 888 30.53 -1.72 -5.00
C GLY A 888 31.37 -0.45 -5.09
N GLN A 889 30.80 0.54 -5.76
CA GLN A 889 31.38 1.87 -5.99
C GLN A 889 30.35 2.94 -5.66
N LEU A 890 30.79 4.05 -5.07
CA LEU A 890 29.93 5.16 -4.68
C LEU A 890 29.07 5.65 -5.86
N PRO A 891 27.74 5.47 -5.83
CA PRO A 891 26.80 5.96 -6.86
C PRO A 891 26.48 7.45 -6.69
N VAL A 892 26.90 8.03 -5.57
CA VAL A 892 26.78 9.44 -5.21
C VAL A 892 28.06 9.88 -4.52
N THR A 893 28.33 11.18 -4.56
CA THR A 893 29.46 11.81 -3.90
C THR A 893 29.29 11.74 -2.39
N TRP A 894 30.36 11.45 -1.63
CA TRP A 894 30.31 11.51 -0.18
C TRP A 894 30.83 12.87 0.32
N PRO A 895 29.97 13.77 0.85
CA PRO A 895 30.38 15.10 1.29
C PRO A 895 31.21 15.05 2.57
N LYS A 896 32.07 16.05 2.78
CA LYS A 896 32.81 16.30 4.04
C LYS A 896 31.94 17.00 5.07
N SER A 897 31.02 17.85 4.62
CA SER A 897 30.09 18.60 5.46
C SER A 897 28.83 18.94 4.68
N GLU A 898 27.76 19.24 5.41
CA GLU A 898 26.49 19.67 4.80
C GLU A 898 26.65 20.98 3.99
N ALA A 899 27.56 21.87 4.40
CA ALA A 899 27.83 23.13 3.70
C ALA A 899 28.40 22.95 2.28
N GLN A 900 28.85 21.74 1.92
CA GLN A 900 29.25 21.44 0.54
C GLN A 900 28.05 21.12 -0.36
N LEU A 901 26.88 20.83 0.19
CA LEU A 901 25.73 20.39 -0.59
C LEU A 901 25.00 21.55 -1.28
N PRO A 902 24.64 21.41 -2.56
CA PRO A 902 24.88 20.23 -3.42
C PRO A 902 26.34 20.17 -3.95
N ILE A 903 26.93 18.95 -3.96
CA ILE A 903 28.25 18.66 -4.56
C ILE A 903 28.16 17.36 -5.37
N ASN A 904 28.53 17.41 -6.64
CA ASN A 904 28.31 16.31 -7.57
C ASN A 904 29.48 16.11 -8.55
N VAL A 905 29.60 14.90 -9.11
CA VAL A 905 30.48 14.63 -10.25
C VAL A 905 30.17 15.60 -11.40
N GLY A 906 31.25 16.14 -11.97
CA GLY A 906 31.18 17.15 -13.03
C GLY A 906 31.33 18.60 -12.54
N ASP A 907 31.14 18.87 -11.24
CA ASP A 907 31.29 20.22 -10.69
C ASP A 907 32.73 20.74 -10.83
N THR A 908 32.87 22.03 -11.12
CA THR A 908 34.18 22.67 -11.31
C THR A 908 35.03 22.60 -10.04
N SER A 909 34.40 22.82 -8.88
CA SER A 909 35.02 22.66 -7.56
C SER A 909 34.50 21.38 -6.94
N TYR A 910 35.34 20.35 -6.88
CA TYR A 910 34.95 19.02 -6.41
C TYR A 910 35.97 18.49 -5.40
N ASP A 911 35.67 18.68 -4.11
CA ASP A 911 36.50 18.28 -2.97
C ASP A 911 35.71 17.45 -1.93
N PRO A 912 35.24 16.25 -2.31
CA PRO A 912 34.45 15.41 -1.42
C PRO A 912 35.32 14.65 -0.39
N GLN A 913 34.66 14.05 0.60
CA GLN A 913 35.31 13.12 1.53
C GLN A 913 35.71 11.83 0.82
N PHE A 914 34.83 11.32 -0.03
CA PHE A 914 35.10 10.23 -0.97
C PHE A 914 34.47 10.57 -2.32
N PRO A 915 35.23 10.50 -3.44
CA PRO A 915 34.71 10.87 -4.74
C PRO A 915 33.72 9.83 -5.28
N TYR A 916 32.82 10.28 -6.16
CA TYR A 916 31.98 9.41 -6.98
C TYR A 916 32.82 8.31 -7.65
N GLY A 917 32.29 7.08 -7.68
CA GLY A 917 32.98 5.90 -8.20
C GLY A 917 34.05 5.32 -7.26
N TRP A 918 34.29 5.90 -6.08
CA TRP A 918 35.22 5.35 -5.09
C TRP A 918 34.66 4.07 -4.46
N GLY A 919 35.53 3.10 -4.21
CA GLY A 919 35.19 1.81 -3.64
C GLY A 919 36.41 0.90 -3.68
N LEU A 920 36.95 0.58 -2.51
CA LEU A 920 38.08 -0.32 -2.35
C LEU A 920 37.63 -1.76 -2.58
N THR A 921 38.58 -2.62 -2.90
CA THR A 921 38.37 -4.07 -3.00
C THR A 921 39.24 -4.81 -1.99
N THR A 922 38.89 -6.04 -1.68
CA THR A 922 39.65 -6.89 -0.74
C THR A 922 40.45 -7.97 -1.46
N VAL A 923 39.77 -8.95 -2.08
CA VAL A 923 40.41 -10.16 -2.62
C VAL A 923 41.15 -9.90 -3.94
N THR A 924 40.75 -8.87 -4.69
CA THR A 924 41.36 -8.55 -6.00
C THR A 924 42.66 -7.78 -5.81
N LYS A 925 43.79 -8.33 -6.29
CA LYS A 925 45.09 -7.64 -6.23
C LYS A 925 45.19 -6.54 -7.27
N ALA A 926 45.66 -5.37 -6.85
CA ALA A 926 46.02 -4.30 -7.76
C ALA A 926 47.18 -4.73 -8.68
N PRO A 927 47.20 -4.31 -9.96
CA PRO A 927 48.36 -4.47 -10.84
C PRO A 927 49.61 -3.80 -10.25
N THR A 928 50.80 -4.20 -10.69
CA THR A 928 52.07 -3.53 -10.34
C THR A 928 52.54 -2.59 -11.48
N GLY A 929 53.53 -1.73 -11.22
CA GLY A 929 54.23 -0.95 -12.26
C GLY A 929 53.78 0.52 -12.46
N GLY A 930 52.84 1.03 -11.66
CA GLY A 930 52.54 2.47 -11.54
C GLY A 930 52.17 3.15 -12.88
N ALA A 931 52.73 4.34 -13.13
CA ALA A 931 52.39 5.16 -14.30
C ALA A 931 52.69 4.50 -15.66
N ALA A 932 53.74 3.68 -15.76
CA ALA A 932 54.03 2.95 -16.99
C ALA A 932 52.92 1.92 -17.31
N THR A 933 52.40 1.25 -16.28
CA THR A 933 51.27 0.33 -16.42
C THR A 933 49.99 1.07 -16.82
N LEU A 934 49.73 2.26 -16.27
CA LEU A 934 48.56 3.08 -16.66
C LEU A 934 48.58 3.46 -18.14
N LYS A 935 49.74 3.87 -18.69
CA LYS A 935 49.88 4.14 -20.13
C LYS A 935 49.63 2.91 -20.99
N ALA A 936 50.11 1.73 -20.56
CA ALA A 936 49.85 0.49 -21.27
C ALA A 936 48.36 0.11 -21.23
N LEU A 937 47.69 0.32 -20.10
CA LEU A 937 46.26 0.11 -19.94
C LEU A 937 45.44 1.09 -20.80
N GLU A 938 45.85 2.35 -20.91
CA GLU A 938 45.22 3.34 -21.78
C GLU A 938 45.27 2.89 -23.24
N ALA A 939 46.46 2.51 -23.72
CA ALA A 939 46.65 2.03 -25.08
C ALA A 939 45.85 0.74 -25.38
N ALA A 940 45.71 -0.15 -24.39
CA ALA A 940 44.86 -1.33 -24.50
C ALA A 940 43.38 -0.97 -24.51
N ALA A 941 42.95 -0.03 -23.66
CA ALA A 941 41.57 0.43 -23.56
C ALA A 941 41.12 1.11 -24.87
N GLY A 942 42.00 1.85 -25.53
CA GLY A 942 41.74 2.42 -26.87
C GLY A 942 41.57 1.39 -27.98
N LYS A 943 41.96 0.13 -27.74
CA LYS A 943 41.79 -1.00 -28.66
C LYS A 943 40.70 -1.98 -28.23
N ALA A 944 40.01 -1.72 -27.11
CA ALA A 944 38.97 -2.61 -26.59
C ALA A 944 37.85 -2.75 -27.62
N ARG A 945 37.45 -4.01 -27.89
CA ARG A 945 36.39 -4.34 -28.86
C ARG A 945 35.05 -4.67 -28.22
N SER A 946 35.01 -4.77 -26.90
CA SER A 946 33.80 -5.04 -26.13
C SER A 946 33.74 -4.18 -24.86
N ALA A 947 32.53 -3.95 -24.36
CA ALA A 947 32.33 -3.17 -23.14
C ALA A 947 32.93 -3.87 -21.91
N GLU A 948 32.84 -5.20 -21.84
CA GLU A 948 33.41 -6.01 -20.76
C GLU A 948 34.94 -5.84 -20.71
N THR A 949 35.59 -5.89 -21.87
CA THR A 949 37.05 -5.73 -21.98
C THR A 949 37.46 -4.30 -21.57
N GLY A 950 36.74 -3.29 -22.07
CA GLY A 950 36.99 -1.89 -21.74
C GLY A 950 36.84 -1.61 -20.25
N LYS A 951 35.73 -2.05 -19.65
CA LYS A 951 35.45 -1.93 -18.21
C LYS A 951 36.54 -2.60 -17.38
N ALA A 952 36.92 -3.83 -17.71
CA ALA A 952 37.98 -4.56 -16.98
C ALA A 952 39.34 -3.84 -17.00
N LEU A 953 39.70 -3.19 -18.11
CA LEU A 953 40.93 -2.41 -18.22
C LEU A 953 40.89 -1.14 -17.35
N VAL A 954 39.76 -0.43 -17.36
CA VAL A 954 39.56 0.74 -16.50
C VAL A 954 39.56 0.34 -15.02
N THR A 955 38.93 -0.77 -14.64
CA THR A 955 38.97 -1.29 -13.27
C THR A 955 40.41 -1.56 -12.81
N LYS A 956 41.25 -2.17 -13.66
CA LYS A 956 42.68 -2.37 -13.34
C LYS A 956 43.42 -1.05 -13.10
N ALA A 957 43.15 -0.03 -13.93
CA ALA A 957 43.71 1.30 -13.75
C ALA A 957 43.24 1.93 -12.44
N ARG A 958 41.95 1.80 -12.11
CA ARG A 958 41.37 2.34 -10.87
C ARG A 958 42.04 1.76 -9.63
N LEU A 959 42.26 0.43 -9.59
CA LEU A 959 42.92 -0.24 -8.48
C LEU A 959 44.35 0.27 -8.25
N LEU A 960 45.10 0.55 -9.34
CA LEU A 960 46.44 1.16 -9.26
C LEU A 960 46.38 2.56 -8.63
N VAL A 961 45.40 3.39 -9.02
CA VAL A 961 45.20 4.73 -8.46
C VAL A 961 44.84 4.64 -6.99
N GLN A 962 43.88 3.81 -6.61
CA GLN A 962 43.44 3.66 -5.22
C GLN A 962 44.59 3.20 -4.32
N GLN A 963 45.42 2.26 -4.77
CA GLN A 963 46.60 1.81 -4.02
C GLN A 963 47.60 2.95 -3.78
N LYS A 964 47.82 3.81 -4.77
CA LYS A 964 48.73 4.96 -4.69
C LYS A 964 48.18 6.08 -3.81
N VAL A 965 46.89 6.38 -3.92
CA VAL A 965 46.18 7.40 -3.13
C VAL A 965 46.09 7.00 -1.66
N GLY A 966 45.84 5.71 -1.38
CA GLY A 966 45.64 5.21 -0.02
C GLY A 966 44.45 5.89 0.65
N GLN A 967 44.72 6.68 1.70
CA GLN A 967 43.72 7.44 2.44
C GLN A 967 43.87 8.97 2.23
N ASN A 968 44.83 9.40 1.39
CA ASN A 968 45.08 10.81 1.13
C ASN A 968 44.23 11.31 -0.05
N ILE A 969 42.92 11.37 0.15
CA ILE A 969 41.96 11.85 -0.86
C ILE A 969 41.95 13.38 -0.83
N THR A 970 42.31 13.99 -1.95
CA THR A 970 42.37 15.46 -2.12
C THR A 970 41.57 15.87 -3.35
N ALA A 971 41.12 17.13 -3.43
CA ALA A 971 40.45 17.66 -4.61
C ALA A 971 41.17 17.35 -5.95
N ALA A 972 42.50 17.45 -5.96
CA ALA A 972 43.32 17.21 -7.15
C ALA A 972 43.29 15.74 -7.62
N VAL A 973 43.01 14.80 -6.71
CA VAL A 973 42.79 13.38 -7.02
C VAL A 973 41.31 13.14 -7.34
N SER A 974 40.41 13.69 -6.53
CA SER A 974 38.97 13.42 -6.57
C SER A 974 38.33 13.77 -7.90
N LYS A 975 38.62 14.96 -8.45
CA LYS A 975 38.02 15.41 -9.72
C LYS A 975 38.36 14.49 -10.89
N PRO A 976 39.64 14.23 -11.24
CA PRO A 976 39.97 13.32 -12.33
C PRO A 976 39.54 11.87 -12.06
N PHE A 977 39.50 11.43 -10.79
CA PHE A 977 39.00 10.10 -10.45
C PHE A 977 37.50 9.94 -10.77
N ALA A 978 36.67 10.89 -10.34
CA ALA A 978 35.23 10.87 -10.61
C ALA A 978 34.92 11.05 -12.11
N ASP A 979 35.62 11.94 -12.80
CA ASP A 979 35.49 12.13 -14.26
C ASP A 979 35.79 10.83 -15.04
N ALA A 980 36.73 10.02 -14.56
CA ALA A 980 37.03 8.73 -15.18
C ALA A 980 35.86 7.76 -15.10
N ASP A 981 35.08 7.78 -14.01
CA ASP A 981 33.92 6.91 -13.84
C ASP A 981 32.78 7.29 -14.78
N HIS A 982 32.52 8.59 -14.96
CA HIS A 982 31.57 9.08 -15.97
C HIS A 982 32.00 8.65 -17.40
N LEU A 983 33.28 8.80 -17.73
CA LEU A 983 33.82 8.38 -19.03
C LEU A 983 33.73 6.86 -19.24
N LEU A 984 33.89 6.08 -18.18
CA LEU A 984 33.70 4.63 -18.20
C LEU A 984 32.25 4.25 -18.55
N LEU A 985 31.27 4.89 -17.92
CA LEU A 985 29.85 4.64 -18.14
C LEU A 985 29.42 5.02 -19.57
N THR A 986 30.05 6.03 -20.16
CA THR A 986 29.80 6.49 -21.54
C THR A 986 30.67 5.78 -22.60
N GLY A 987 31.38 4.70 -22.24
CA GLY A 987 32.14 3.86 -23.17
C GLY A 987 33.47 4.45 -23.65
N LYS A 988 33.94 5.55 -23.06
CA LYS A 988 35.19 6.25 -23.41
C LYS A 988 36.38 5.71 -22.61
N TYR A 989 36.64 4.41 -22.73
CA TYR A 989 37.57 3.69 -21.84
C TYR A 989 39.01 4.24 -21.82
N ALA A 990 39.59 4.60 -22.97
CA ALA A 990 40.94 5.19 -22.99
C ALA A 990 40.99 6.54 -22.27
N ALA A 991 39.98 7.39 -22.50
CA ALA A 991 39.89 8.67 -21.81
C ALA A 991 39.69 8.51 -20.30
N ALA A 992 38.92 7.49 -19.88
CA ALA A 992 38.78 7.13 -18.47
C ALA A 992 40.13 6.74 -17.85
N VAL A 993 40.93 5.88 -18.50
CA VAL A 993 42.28 5.52 -18.00
C VAL A 993 43.20 6.74 -17.95
N LYS A 994 43.13 7.63 -18.93
CA LYS A 994 43.90 8.88 -18.94
C LYS A 994 43.56 9.78 -17.74
N LYS A 995 42.27 9.91 -17.40
CA LYS A 995 41.83 10.61 -16.20
C LYS A 995 42.32 9.94 -14.91
N LEU A 996 42.30 8.61 -14.85
CA LEU A 996 42.92 7.88 -13.74
C LEU A 996 44.44 8.10 -13.66
N GLU A 997 45.15 8.26 -14.77
CA GLU A 997 46.57 8.65 -14.77
C GLU A 997 46.79 10.07 -14.20
N GLU A 998 45.91 11.03 -14.52
CA GLU A 998 45.93 12.36 -13.92
C GLU A 998 45.78 12.28 -12.39
N ALA A 999 44.79 11.51 -11.91
CA ALA A 999 44.59 11.26 -10.47
C ALA A 999 45.81 10.57 -9.83
N TYR A 1000 46.41 9.59 -10.50
CA TYR A 1000 47.62 8.90 -10.03
C TYR A 1000 48.80 9.85 -9.83
N ARG A 1001 48.99 10.81 -10.74
CA ARG A 1001 50.09 11.78 -10.68
C ARG A 1001 49.88 12.86 -9.61
N ALA A 1002 48.63 13.15 -9.28
CA ALA A 1002 48.29 14.10 -8.22
C ALA A 1002 48.54 13.52 -6.80
N ALA A 1003 48.52 12.19 -6.67
CA ALA A 1003 48.84 11.45 -5.44
C ALA A 1003 50.33 11.11 -5.33
#